data_AF-A0AAP0HLF0-F1
#
_entry.id   AF-A0AAP0HLF0-F1
#
_cell.length_a   1.000
_cell.length_b   1.000
_cell.length_c   1.000
_cell.angle_alpha   90.00
_cell.angle_beta   90.00
_cell.angle_gamma   90.00
#
_symmetry.space_group_name_H-M   'P 1'
#
loop_
_entity.id
_entity.type
_entity.pdbx_description
1 polymer ?
#
loop_
_entity_poly.entity_id
_entity_poly.type
_entity_poly.pdbx_seq_one_letter_code
_entity_poly.pdbx_strand_id
1 'polypeptide(L)'
;MEVAQAGLEREKGGSSSPPPPNSDVSTFWRDFDIEKERSILDEQGLKIAENQESSQKNRRKLAESTRDFKKASADEKLNLFNSLLKAYQDEVDNLTKRAKFGENAFLNIYQKLYEAPDPYPALASIAEKDIKLSELESENRKMKVELEDFRAEATHLKNQQATIRRLEERTRQLEQQMEEKVKEIVEIKQRSLAEENQKTLDVLKDRELQLQDQLRQAKESVSTMQKLHEMAQSQLFEFRAQSEEERAAKQTEVNLLMDEAERAQMRLLSLEREKGLLRSQLQSTNDENDNKKSDNLDSTSILESSLSAKEKIISDLNMELHNLEATLSNEREQHLNQIKNLNALLMEKETALDDIRKELQARPTMKLVEDLRRAVKNLQAVGYNSIETEDWEVTTSGEEMSKLESLLLDKNRKMEHELTLLKVKLSEKASLLHEAEGKIVELNAKVNEQQKLIAKLEDDISKGCSSIDQKSSLFNDWDLQEVGMPDFSENGDQRHGGQDQSSMLKVICNQRDRFRTRLREREEEVRQLKEKIGMLTVDLEKTKADNVKLYGKIRYVQDYNLEKVVSRGAKKFSEDIESGFSSDVESKYKKMYEDDINPFAAFSRKERDQRYKELGIRDKITLSSGRFLLGNKYARTFVFFYSIGLHLLVFTCLYKMSALSYLSSTNGHD
;
A
#
# COMPACT_ATOMS: atom_id res chain seq x y z
N MET A 1 -46.60 -8.44 -16.14
CA MET A 1 -46.41 -7.31 -17.06
C MET A 1 -45.64 -7.85 -18.24
N GLU A 2 -46.37 -8.41 -19.19
CA GLU A 2 -45.87 -8.98 -20.44
C GLU A 2 -45.29 -7.86 -21.31
N VAL A 3 -44.09 -8.06 -21.83
CA VAL A 3 -43.52 -7.18 -22.85
C VAL A 3 -43.26 -8.01 -24.11
N ALA A 4 -44.28 -7.96 -24.96
CA ALA A 4 -44.25 -7.81 -26.41
C ALA A 4 -43.10 -8.48 -27.19
N GLN A 5 -43.41 -9.66 -27.71
CA GLN A 5 -42.80 -10.25 -28.89
C GLN A 5 -43.54 -9.67 -30.12
N ALA A 6 -42.91 -8.76 -30.87
CA ALA A 6 -43.48 -8.15 -32.07
C ALA A 6 -42.44 -8.14 -33.19
N GLY A 7 -42.83 -8.66 -34.37
CA GLY A 7 -42.06 -8.50 -35.61
C GLY A 7 -41.95 -9.72 -36.52
N LEU A 8 -43.04 -10.47 -36.73
CA LEU A 8 -43.18 -11.45 -37.82
C LEU A 8 -44.36 -11.02 -38.69
N GLU A 9 -44.12 -10.19 -39.72
CA GLU A 9 -45.04 -10.02 -40.86
C GLU A 9 -44.22 -9.64 -42.12
N ARG A 10 -44.15 -10.57 -43.08
CA ARG A 10 -44.75 -10.47 -44.42
C ARG A 10 -44.14 -9.41 -45.34
N GLU A 11 -43.18 -9.86 -46.15
CA GLU A 11 -43.12 -9.48 -47.56
C GLU A 11 -43.35 -10.72 -48.43
N LYS A 12 -44.61 -10.96 -48.79
CA LYS A 12 -44.98 -11.71 -50.00
C LYS A 12 -45.19 -10.69 -51.10
N GLY A 13 -44.09 -10.22 -51.69
CA GLY A 13 -44.07 -9.42 -52.92
C GLY A 13 -43.60 -10.30 -54.07
N GLY A 14 -44.48 -10.55 -55.04
CA GLY A 14 -44.19 -11.41 -56.19
C GLY A 14 -43.05 -10.87 -57.04
N SER A 15 -42.04 -11.71 -57.24
CA SER A 15 -41.37 -11.79 -58.53
C SER A 15 -41.46 -13.25 -58.96
N SER A 16 -42.17 -13.49 -60.06
CA SER A 16 -42.11 -14.76 -60.78
C SER A 16 -40.70 -14.90 -61.32
N SER A 17 -39.79 -15.40 -60.48
CA SER A 17 -38.49 -15.87 -60.91
C SER A 17 -38.75 -17.06 -61.83
N PRO A 18 -38.04 -17.18 -62.97
CA PRO A 18 -38.07 -18.42 -63.76
C PRO A 18 -37.77 -19.60 -62.82
N PRO A 19 -38.36 -20.78 -63.03
CA PRO A 19 -37.98 -21.96 -62.25
C PRO A 19 -36.47 -22.10 -62.32
N PRO A 20 -35.79 -22.36 -61.18
CA PRO A 20 -34.34 -22.42 -61.15
C PRO A 20 -33.88 -23.49 -62.15
N PRO A 21 -32.86 -23.19 -62.98
CA PRO A 21 -32.39 -24.11 -64.04
C PRO A 21 -31.99 -25.49 -63.52
N ASN A 22 -31.77 -25.61 -62.21
CA ASN A 22 -31.44 -26.85 -61.51
C ASN A 22 -32.59 -27.87 -61.48
N SER A 23 -33.85 -27.42 -61.51
CA SER A 23 -35.01 -28.31 -61.48
C SER A 23 -35.13 -29.11 -62.76
N ASP A 24 -35.01 -28.43 -63.90
CA ASP A 24 -35.20 -29.03 -65.24
C ASP A 24 -34.06 -30.01 -65.58
N VAL A 25 -32.82 -29.68 -65.17
CA VAL A 25 -31.67 -30.58 -65.25
C VAL A 25 -31.87 -31.80 -64.38
N SER A 26 -32.26 -31.63 -63.11
CA SER A 26 -32.46 -32.74 -62.18
C SER A 26 -33.60 -33.67 -62.62
N THR A 27 -34.67 -33.11 -63.16
CA THR A 27 -35.79 -33.90 -63.68
C THR A 27 -35.38 -34.69 -64.91
N PHE A 28 -34.68 -34.06 -65.87
CA PHE A 28 -34.22 -34.76 -67.07
C PHE A 28 -33.29 -35.93 -66.72
N TRP A 29 -32.25 -35.70 -65.91
CA TRP A 29 -31.25 -36.74 -65.62
C TRP A 29 -31.80 -37.88 -64.75
N ARG A 30 -32.83 -37.61 -63.95
CA ARG A 30 -33.59 -38.65 -63.24
C ARG A 30 -34.42 -39.48 -64.23
N ASP A 31 -35.11 -38.82 -65.16
CA ASP A 31 -36.02 -39.49 -66.09
C ASP A 31 -35.26 -40.21 -67.23
N PHE A 32 -34.07 -39.69 -67.62
CA PHE A 32 -33.14 -40.32 -68.55
C PHE A 32 -32.59 -41.64 -68.01
N ASP A 33 -32.45 -41.77 -66.68
CA ASP A 33 -32.03 -42.99 -65.98
C ASP A 33 -30.84 -43.67 -66.67
N ILE A 34 -29.65 -43.10 -66.44
CA ILE A 34 -28.39 -43.54 -67.06
C ILE A 34 -28.17 -45.05 -66.88
N GLU A 35 -28.57 -45.61 -65.74
CA GLU A 35 -28.36 -47.03 -65.44
C GLU A 35 -29.22 -47.92 -66.35
N LYS A 36 -30.46 -47.53 -66.58
CA LYS A 36 -31.35 -48.21 -67.51
C LYS A 36 -30.88 -48.10 -68.96
N GLU A 37 -30.43 -46.92 -69.40
CA GLU A 37 -29.90 -46.74 -70.75
C GLU A 37 -28.59 -47.49 -70.98
N ARG A 38 -27.73 -47.61 -69.95
CA ARG A 38 -26.53 -48.47 -69.99
C ARG A 38 -26.88 -49.93 -70.25
N SER A 39 -27.88 -50.46 -69.56
CA SER A 39 -28.33 -51.84 -69.78
C SER A 39 -28.82 -52.07 -71.23
N ILE A 40 -29.53 -51.10 -71.81
CA ILE A 40 -29.99 -51.16 -73.21
C ILE A 40 -28.80 -51.12 -74.18
N LEU A 41 -27.82 -50.25 -73.92
CA LEU A 41 -26.59 -50.16 -74.72
C LEU A 41 -25.76 -51.43 -74.66
N ASP A 42 -25.67 -52.07 -73.49
CA ASP A 42 -24.97 -53.34 -73.32
C ASP A 42 -25.65 -54.45 -74.14
N GLU A 43 -26.98 -54.54 -74.11
CA GLU A 43 -27.75 -55.49 -74.93
C GLU A 43 -27.55 -55.23 -76.44
N GLN A 44 -27.55 -53.96 -76.86
CA GLN A 44 -27.29 -53.58 -78.25
C GLN A 44 -25.85 -53.92 -78.66
N GLY A 45 -24.88 -53.69 -77.79
CA GLY A 45 -23.47 -54.03 -78.01
C GLY A 45 -23.26 -55.53 -78.20
N LEU A 46 -23.90 -56.36 -77.37
CA LEU A 46 -23.90 -57.82 -77.53
C LEU A 46 -24.48 -58.24 -78.88
N LYS A 47 -25.64 -57.69 -79.28
CA LYS A 47 -26.26 -57.98 -80.59
C LYS A 47 -25.38 -57.54 -81.76
N ILE A 48 -24.63 -56.44 -81.64
CA ILE A 48 -23.68 -56.02 -82.67
C ILE A 48 -22.55 -57.05 -82.81
N ALA A 49 -22.01 -57.53 -81.69
CA ALA A 49 -20.96 -58.55 -81.70
C ALA A 49 -21.45 -59.88 -82.31
N GLU A 50 -22.64 -60.34 -81.93
CA GLU A 50 -23.27 -61.53 -82.52
C GLU A 50 -23.51 -61.38 -84.02
N ASN A 51 -24.01 -60.21 -84.46
CA ASN A 51 -24.22 -59.91 -85.88
C ASN A 51 -22.90 -59.81 -86.68
N GLN A 52 -21.82 -59.42 -86.02
CA GLN A 52 -20.49 -59.42 -86.62
C GLN A 52 -19.95 -60.85 -86.78
N GLU A 53 -20.08 -61.69 -85.75
CA GLU A 53 -19.68 -63.09 -85.79
C GLU A 53 -20.48 -63.89 -86.82
N SER A 54 -21.81 -63.70 -86.88
CA SER A 54 -22.69 -64.39 -87.84
C SER A 54 -22.35 -64.02 -89.28
N SER A 55 -22.10 -62.73 -89.57
CA SER A 55 -21.65 -62.30 -90.90
C SER A 55 -20.27 -62.86 -91.27
N GLN A 56 -19.34 -62.99 -90.31
CA GLN A 56 -18.06 -63.66 -90.57
C GLN A 56 -18.25 -65.15 -90.91
N LYS A 57 -19.11 -65.86 -90.17
CA LYS A 57 -19.44 -67.26 -90.44
C LYS A 57 -20.12 -67.42 -91.80
N ASN A 58 -21.11 -66.59 -92.13
CA ASN A 58 -21.79 -66.61 -93.41
C ASN A 58 -20.85 -66.30 -94.57
N ARG A 59 -19.97 -65.30 -94.44
CA ARG A 59 -18.93 -64.99 -95.44
C ARG A 59 -18.04 -66.19 -95.73
N ARG A 60 -17.60 -66.92 -94.70
CA ARG A 60 -16.81 -68.16 -94.87
C ARG A 60 -17.60 -69.24 -95.62
N LYS A 61 -18.86 -69.48 -95.23
CA LYS A 61 -19.77 -70.42 -95.91
C LYS A 61 -19.99 -70.06 -97.37
N LEU A 62 -20.25 -68.79 -97.69
CA LEU A 62 -20.40 -68.34 -99.07
C LEU A 62 -19.13 -68.55 -99.88
N ALA A 63 -17.95 -68.29 -99.31
CA ALA A 63 -16.68 -68.53 -99.99
C ALA A 63 -16.46 -70.02 -100.31
N GLU A 64 -16.83 -70.92 -99.39
CA GLU A 64 -16.80 -72.37 -99.58
C GLU A 64 -17.80 -72.81 -100.66
N SER A 65 -19.07 -72.41 -100.55
CA SER A 65 -20.10 -72.75 -101.55
C SER A 65 -19.76 -72.20 -102.95
N THR A 66 -19.13 -71.02 -103.04
CA THR A 66 -18.65 -70.46 -104.31
C THR A 66 -17.48 -71.27 -104.88
N ARG A 67 -16.58 -71.75 -104.02
CA ARG A 67 -15.46 -72.62 -104.43
C ARG A 67 -15.97 -73.98 -104.92
N ASP A 68 -16.95 -74.56 -104.24
CA ASP A 68 -17.50 -75.87 -104.58
C ASP A 68 -18.34 -75.79 -105.86
N PHE A 69 -19.11 -74.71 -106.05
CA PHE A 69 -19.77 -74.40 -107.31
C PHE A 69 -18.80 -74.30 -108.49
N LYS A 70 -17.62 -73.68 -108.31
CA LYS A 70 -16.60 -73.60 -109.38
C LYS A 70 -16.08 -74.99 -109.80
N LYS A 71 -15.95 -75.93 -108.85
CA LYS A 71 -15.42 -77.28 -109.05
C LYS A 71 -16.45 -78.28 -109.60
N ALA A 72 -17.74 -78.01 -109.45
CA ALA A 72 -18.82 -78.90 -109.90
C ALA A 72 -18.88 -79.08 -111.43
N SER A 73 -19.43 -80.22 -111.87
CA SER A 73 -19.66 -80.53 -113.28
C SER A 73 -20.78 -79.66 -113.91
N ALA A 74 -20.94 -79.67 -115.24
CA ALA A 74 -21.89 -78.78 -115.93
C ALA A 74 -23.36 -79.00 -115.50
N ASP A 75 -23.77 -80.25 -115.28
CA ASP A 75 -25.12 -80.58 -114.82
C ASP A 75 -25.32 -80.25 -113.33
N GLU A 76 -24.29 -80.43 -112.49
CA GLU A 76 -24.34 -80.09 -111.06
C GLU A 76 -24.32 -78.57 -110.81
N LYS A 77 -23.66 -77.79 -111.68
CA LYS A 77 -23.65 -76.32 -111.61
C LYS A 77 -25.06 -75.74 -111.77
N LEU A 78 -25.86 -76.28 -112.68
CA LEU A 78 -27.25 -75.84 -112.84
C LEU A 78 -28.08 -76.08 -111.57
N ASN A 79 -27.82 -77.18 -110.85
CA ASN A 79 -28.49 -77.49 -109.59
C ASN A 79 -28.01 -76.60 -108.42
N LEU A 80 -26.72 -76.28 -108.35
CA LEU A 80 -26.12 -75.48 -107.26
C LEU A 80 -26.30 -73.97 -107.43
N PHE A 81 -26.53 -73.48 -108.66
CA PHE A 81 -26.61 -72.04 -108.97
C PHE A 81 -27.72 -71.33 -108.18
N ASN A 82 -28.92 -71.90 -108.16
CA ASN A 82 -30.06 -71.31 -107.45
C ASN A 82 -29.82 -71.22 -105.94
N SER A 83 -29.21 -72.25 -105.36
CA SER A 83 -28.85 -72.25 -103.94
C SER A 83 -27.76 -71.22 -103.60
N LEU A 84 -26.76 -71.06 -104.47
CA LEU A 84 -25.68 -70.10 -104.28
C LEU A 84 -26.17 -68.65 -104.42
N LEU A 85 -26.98 -68.36 -105.45
CA LEU A 85 -27.59 -67.06 -105.64
C LEU A 85 -28.45 -66.67 -104.44
N LYS A 86 -29.23 -67.62 -103.91
CA LYS A 86 -30.04 -67.40 -102.72
C LYS A 86 -29.18 -67.10 -101.48
N ALA A 87 -28.08 -67.81 -101.30
CA ALA A 87 -27.13 -67.56 -100.20
C ALA A 87 -26.47 -66.16 -100.29
N TYR A 88 -26.14 -65.68 -101.50
CA TYR A 88 -25.67 -64.31 -101.72
C TYR A 88 -26.73 -63.25 -101.40
N GLN A 89 -27.96 -63.47 -101.85
CA GLN A 89 -29.08 -62.58 -101.53
C GLN A 89 -29.31 -62.50 -100.02
N ASP A 90 -29.34 -63.65 -99.34
CA ASP A 90 -29.58 -63.72 -97.90
C ASP A 90 -28.45 -63.03 -97.10
N GLU A 91 -27.18 -63.12 -97.52
CA GLU A 91 -26.09 -62.39 -96.86
C GLU A 91 -26.15 -60.88 -97.11
N VAL A 92 -26.52 -60.42 -98.31
CA VAL A 92 -26.73 -58.99 -98.59
C VAL A 92 -27.86 -58.41 -97.74
N ASP A 93 -28.97 -59.15 -97.62
CA ASP A 93 -30.10 -58.79 -96.76
C ASP A 93 -29.69 -58.75 -95.28
N ASN A 94 -28.91 -59.72 -94.81
CA ASN A 94 -28.39 -59.75 -93.44
C ASN A 94 -27.42 -58.60 -93.16
N LEU A 95 -26.55 -58.24 -94.11
CA LEU A 95 -25.65 -57.09 -93.99
C LEU A 95 -26.42 -55.78 -93.90
N THR A 96 -27.49 -55.64 -94.68
CA THR A 96 -28.36 -54.45 -94.65
C THR A 96 -29.12 -54.36 -93.33
N LYS A 97 -29.62 -55.50 -92.82
CA LYS A 97 -30.25 -55.56 -91.48
C LYS A 97 -29.27 -55.17 -90.38
N ARG A 98 -28.03 -55.64 -90.43
CA ARG A 98 -26.99 -55.27 -89.47
C ARG A 98 -26.67 -53.77 -89.51
N ALA A 99 -26.50 -53.20 -90.71
CA ALA A 99 -26.22 -51.78 -90.89
C ALA A 99 -27.34 -50.92 -90.29
N LYS A 100 -28.59 -51.22 -90.65
CA LYS A 100 -29.77 -50.53 -90.09
C LYS A 100 -29.86 -50.67 -88.58
N PHE A 101 -29.54 -51.84 -88.02
CA PHE A 101 -29.55 -52.04 -86.58
C PHE A 101 -28.51 -51.15 -85.87
N GLY A 102 -27.27 -51.11 -86.37
CA GLY A 102 -26.22 -50.27 -85.80
C GLY A 102 -26.50 -48.77 -85.94
N GLU A 103 -27.01 -48.34 -87.09
CA GLU A 103 -27.41 -46.95 -87.35
C GLU A 103 -28.55 -46.51 -86.41
N ASN A 104 -29.59 -47.35 -86.25
CA ASN A 104 -30.70 -47.06 -85.36
C ASN A 104 -30.27 -47.02 -83.88
N ALA A 105 -29.39 -47.93 -83.46
CA ALA A 105 -28.85 -47.93 -82.10
C ALA A 105 -28.06 -46.63 -81.82
N PHE A 106 -27.21 -46.21 -82.75
CA PHE A 106 -26.45 -44.97 -82.64
C PHE A 106 -27.34 -43.72 -82.65
N LEU A 107 -28.30 -43.62 -83.57
CA LEU A 107 -29.18 -42.45 -83.66
C LEU A 107 -30.08 -42.31 -82.43
N ASN A 108 -30.52 -43.42 -81.86
CA ASN A 108 -31.32 -43.42 -80.63
C ASN A 108 -30.56 -42.78 -79.46
N ILE A 109 -29.30 -43.20 -79.21
CA ILE A 109 -28.50 -42.62 -78.12
C ILE A 109 -28.10 -41.17 -78.41
N TYR A 110 -27.77 -40.86 -79.68
CA TYR A 110 -27.40 -39.51 -80.10
C TYR A 110 -28.54 -38.52 -79.87
N GLN A 111 -29.78 -38.87 -80.25
CA GLN A 111 -30.93 -38.00 -80.05
C GLN A 111 -31.18 -37.71 -78.56
N LYS A 112 -31.17 -38.75 -77.72
CA LYS A 112 -31.38 -38.59 -76.28
C LYS A 112 -30.31 -37.73 -75.60
N LEU A 113 -29.04 -37.89 -76.00
CA LEU A 113 -27.93 -37.09 -75.48
C LEU A 113 -27.92 -35.66 -76.03
N TYR A 114 -28.39 -35.45 -77.26
CA TYR A 114 -28.51 -34.12 -77.86
C TYR A 114 -29.59 -33.27 -77.18
N GLU A 115 -30.69 -33.90 -76.77
CA GLU A 115 -31.77 -33.25 -76.02
C GLU A 115 -31.44 -33.06 -74.52
N ALA A 116 -30.30 -33.59 -74.04
CA ALA A 116 -29.92 -33.52 -72.64
C ALA A 116 -29.46 -32.11 -72.24
N PRO A 117 -30.04 -31.51 -71.18
CA PRO A 117 -29.57 -30.24 -70.64
C PRO A 117 -28.23 -30.44 -69.93
N ASP A 118 -27.34 -29.46 -70.09
CA ASP A 118 -26.00 -29.46 -69.47
C ASP A 118 -26.11 -29.49 -67.93
N PRO A 119 -25.55 -30.49 -67.24
CA PRO A 119 -25.57 -30.58 -65.79
C PRO A 119 -24.60 -29.62 -65.08
N TYR A 120 -23.58 -29.10 -65.76
CA TYR A 120 -22.52 -28.32 -65.12
C TYR A 120 -23.02 -27.04 -64.41
N PRO A 121 -23.90 -26.20 -65.01
CA PRO A 121 -24.40 -24.99 -64.35
C PRO A 121 -25.16 -25.28 -63.05
N ALA A 122 -25.92 -26.37 -63.02
CA ALA A 122 -26.69 -26.77 -61.84
C ALA A 122 -25.76 -27.22 -60.70
N LEU A 123 -24.73 -28.03 -61.01
CA LEU A 123 -23.73 -28.48 -60.05
C LEU A 123 -22.87 -27.33 -59.54
N ALA A 124 -22.45 -26.40 -60.40
CA ALA A 124 -21.71 -25.21 -60.02
C ALA A 124 -22.52 -24.33 -59.06
N SER A 125 -23.82 -24.11 -59.34
CA SER A 125 -24.72 -23.36 -58.45
C SER A 125 -24.89 -24.03 -57.08
N ILE A 126 -24.95 -25.36 -57.02
CA ILE A 126 -25.02 -26.11 -55.75
C ILE A 126 -23.71 -25.95 -54.98
N ALA A 127 -22.56 -26.12 -55.63
CA ALA A 127 -21.26 -25.95 -54.98
C ALA A 127 -21.07 -24.53 -54.41
N GLU A 128 -21.49 -23.48 -55.12
CA GLU A 128 -21.46 -22.12 -54.60
C GLU A 128 -22.40 -21.92 -53.40
N LYS A 129 -23.58 -22.54 -53.42
CA LYS A 129 -24.54 -22.48 -52.30
C LYS A 129 -24.02 -23.22 -51.08
N ASP A 130 -23.36 -24.37 -51.26
CA ASP A 130 -22.78 -25.14 -50.17
C ASP A 130 -21.64 -24.37 -49.47
N ILE A 131 -20.82 -23.65 -50.24
CA ILE A 131 -19.80 -22.75 -49.67
C ILE A 131 -20.46 -21.65 -48.83
N LYS A 132 -21.46 -20.96 -49.37
CA LYS A 132 -22.19 -19.90 -48.65
C LYS A 132 -22.90 -20.44 -47.40
N LEU A 133 -23.45 -21.65 -47.48
CA LEU A 133 -24.13 -22.28 -46.35
C LEU A 133 -23.13 -22.64 -45.25
N SER A 134 -21.96 -23.16 -45.60
CA SER A 134 -20.85 -23.43 -44.67
C SER A 134 -20.34 -22.14 -43.99
N GLU A 135 -20.20 -21.05 -44.74
CA GLU A 135 -19.84 -19.73 -44.21
C GLU A 135 -20.89 -19.21 -43.21
N LEU A 136 -22.17 -19.26 -43.57
CA LEU A 136 -23.27 -18.85 -42.70
C LEU A 136 -23.39 -19.73 -41.45
N GLU A 137 -23.16 -21.05 -41.57
CA GLU A 137 -23.13 -21.94 -40.40
C GLU A 137 -21.98 -21.61 -39.45
N SER A 138 -20.80 -21.31 -39.99
CA SER A 138 -19.62 -20.88 -39.22
C SER A 138 -19.90 -19.57 -38.47
N GLU A 139 -20.49 -18.59 -39.16
CA GLU A 139 -20.89 -17.31 -38.55
C GLU A 139 -21.95 -17.51 -37.47
N ASN A 140 -22.96 -18.34 -37.72
CA ASN A 140 -24.00 -18.65 -36.73
C ASN A 140 -23.42 -19.35 -35.49
N ARG A 141 -22.44 -20.24 -35.66
CA ARG A 141 -21.71 -20.85 -34.54
C ARG A 141 -20.92 -19.80 -33.74
N LYS A 142 -20.22 -18.88 -34.41
CA LYS A 142 -19.50 -17.79 -33.74
C LYS A 142 -20.44 -16.89 -32.93
N MET A 143 -21.53 -16.44 -33.55
CA MET A 143 -22.54 -15.61 -32.88
C MET A 143 -23.16 -16.32 -31.66
N LYS A 144 -23.36 -17.64 -31.72
CA LYS A 144 -23.83 -18.41 -30.56
C LYS A 144 -22.83 -18.43 -29.40
N VAL A 145 -21.54 -18.60 -29.70
CA VAL A 145 -20.47 -18.56 -28.69
C VAL A 145 -20.39 -17.18 -28.06
N GLU A 146 -20.38 -16.11 -28.87
CA GLU A 146 -20.37 -14.73 -28.38
C GLU A 146 -21.58 -14.43 -27.47
N LEU A 147 -22.77 -14.91 -27.83
CA LEU A 147 -23.96 -14.79 -26.99
C LEU A 147 -23.85 -15.56 -25.67
N GLU A 148 -23.18 -16.71 -25.66
CA GLU A 148 -22.94 -17.49 -24.45
C GLU A 148 -21.92 -16.79 -23.53
N ASP A 149 -20.85 -16.24 -24.11
CA ASP A 149 -19.86 -15.43 -23.40
C ASP A 149 -20.50 -14.18 -22.76
N PHE A 150 -21.33 -13.44 -23.51
CA PHE A 150 -22.07 -12.29 -22.96
C PHE A 150 -23.04 -12.69 -21.84
N ARG A 151 -23.68 -13.86 -21.95
CA ARG A 151 -24.52 -14.39 -20.86
C ARG A 151 -23.68 -14.73 -19.63
N ALA A 152 -22.53 -15.37 -19.81
CA ALA A 152 -21.61 -15.68 -18.71
C ALA A 152 -21.13 -14.39 -18.02
N GLU A 153 -20.71 -13.38 -18.80
CA GLU A 153 -20.31 -12.08 -18.27
C GLU A 153 -21.45 -11.39 -17.52
N ALA A 154 -22.67 -11.40 -18.04
CA ALA A 154 -23.83 -10.82 -17.36
C ALA A 154 -24.12 -11.50 -16.01
N THR A 155 -23.96 -12.84 -15.92
CA THR A 155 -24.09 -13.55 -14.64
C THR A 155 -22.98 -13.20 -13.66
N HIS A 156 -21.74 -13.05 -14.15
CA HIS A 156 -20.60 -12.64 -13.34
C HIS A 156 -20.79 -11.21 -12.80
N LEU A 157 -21.20 -10.26 -13.64
CA LEU A 157 -21.53 -8.88 -13.24
C LEU A 157 -22.65 -8.85 -12.20
N LYS A 158 -23.68 -9.68 -12.34
CA LYS A 158 -24.76 -9.80 -11.34
C LYS A 158 -24.23 -10.30 -9.99
N ASN A 159 -23.29 -11.25 -9.99
CA ASN A 159 -22.66 -11.74 -8.77
C ASN A 159 -21.76 -10.67 -8.13
N GLN A 160 -21.01 -9.91 -8.94
CA GLN A 160 -20.22 -8.77 -8.45
C GLN A 160 -21.11 -7.70 -7.81
N GLN A 161 -22.25 -7.36 -8.42
CA GLN A 161 -23.21 -6.42 -7.85
C GLN A 161 -23.74 -6.87 -6.48
N ALA A 162 -23.96 -8.18 -6.29
CA ALA A 162 -24.37 -8.72 -5.00
C ALA A 162 -23.26 -8.57 -3.94
N THR A 163 -21.99 -8.76 -4.31
CA THR A 163 -20.85 -8.55 -3.42
C THR A 163 -20.69 -7.08 -3.05
N ILE A 164 -20.80 -6.17 -4.03
CA ILE A 164 -20.74 -4.72 -3.80
C ILE A 164 -21.81 -4.30 -2.79
N ARG A 165 -23.06 -4.73 -2.97
CA ARG A 165 -24.15 -4.41 -2.01
C ARG A 165 -23.86 -4.91 -0.59
N ARG A 166 -23.25 -6.08 -0.43
CA ARG A 166 -22.85 -6.60 0.90
C ARG A 166 -21.73 -5.78 1.53
N LEU A 167 -20.78 -5.30 0.72
CA LEU A 167 -19.68 -4.45 1.18
C LEU A 167 -20.20 -3.06 1.57
N GLU A 168 -21.08 -2.46 0.75
CA GLU A 168 -21.74 -1.19 1.05
C GLU A 168 -22.53 -1.26 2.37
N GLU A 169 -23.31 -2.32 2.57
CA GLU A 169 -24.07 -2.53 3.81
C GLU A 169 -23.13 -2.70 5.02
N ARG A 170 -22.01 -3.42 4.87
CA ARG A 170 -21.01 -3.55 5.94
C ARG A 170 -20.34 -2.23 6.27
N THR A 171 -20.00 -1.41 5.27
CA THR A 171 -19.43 -0.07 5.47
C THR A 171 -20.43 0.81 6.21
N ARG A 172 -21.70 0.81 5.79
CA ARG A 172 -22.77 1.57 6.45
C ARG A 172 -22.95 1.15 7.91
N GLN A 173 -22.89 -0.15 8.21
CA GLN A 173 -22.96 -0.65 9.59
C GLN A 173 -21.76 -0.20 10.44
N LEU A 174 -20.56 -0.21 9.88
CA LEU A 174 -19.36 0.28 10.56
C LEU A 174 -19.43 1.79 10.81
N GLU A 175 -19.91 2.57 9.83
CA GLU A 175 -20.14 4.01 9.97
C GLU A 175 -21.14 4.29 11.09
N GLN A 176 -22.28 3.59 11.12
CA GLN A 176 -23.28 3.74 12.17
C GLN A 176 -22.70 3.38 13.56
N GLN A 177 -21.95 2.28 13.66
CA GLN A 177 -21.29 1.90 14.93
C GLN A 177 -20.28 2.96 15.39
N MET A 178 -19.55 3.57 14.47
CA MET A 178 -18.61 4.65 14.79
C MET A 178 -19.36 5.91 15.22
N GLU A 179 -20.45 6.28 14.55
CA GLU A 179 -21.29 7.42 14.91
C GLU A 179 -21.92 7.24 16.30
N GLU A 180 -22.43 6.05 16.61
CA GLU A 180 -22.96 5.71 17.93
C GLU A 180 -21.88 5.81 19.02
N LYS A 181 -20.67 5.28 18.78
CA LYS A 181 -19.53 5.41 19.71
C LYS A 181 -19.11 6.86 19.91
N VAL A 182 -19.05 7.65 18.84
CA VAL A 182 -18.73 9.09 18.93
C VAL A 182 -19.79 9.80 19.75
N LYS A 183 -21.07 9.52 19.50
CA LYS A 183 -22.18 10.10 20.27
C LYS A 183 -22.08 9.74 21.75
N GLU A 184 -21.81 8.47 22.08
CA GLU A 184 -21.61 8.01 23.46
C GLU A 184 -20.45 8.74 24.14
N ILE A 185 -19.29 8.85 23.47
CA ILE A 185 -18.11 9.57 23.99
C ILE A 185 -18.44 11.05 24.23
N VAL A 186 -19.14 11.69 23.29
CA VAL A 186 -19.55 13.10 23.42
C VAL A 186 -20.51 13.28 24.60
N GLU A 187 -21.49 12.39 24.76
CA GLU A 187 -22.42 12.43 25.90
C GLU A 187 -21.68 12.24 27.24
N ILE A 188 -20.74 11.29 27.32
CA ILE A 188 -19.92 11.07 28.53
C ILE A 188 -19.09 12.32 28.83
N LYS A 189 -18.45 12.91 27.82
CA LYS A 189 -17.63 14.12 28.00
C LYS A 189 -18.47 15.33 28.40
N GLN A 190 -19.67 15.47 27.84
CA GLN A 190 -20.60 16.53 28.20
C GLN A 190 -21.09 16.38 29.64
N ARG A 191 -21.40 15.16 30.10
CA ARG A 191 -21.75 14.89 31.50
C ARG A 191 -20.58 15.19 32.44
N SER A 192 -19.37 14.72 32.11
CA SER A 192 -18.16 14.97 32.90
C SER A 192 -17.85 16.47 33.03
N LEU A 193 -17.95 17.23 31.93
CA LEU A 193 -17.75 18.68 31.95
C LEU A 193 -18.83 19.38 32.77
N ALA A 194 -20.09 18.94 32.70
CA ALA A 194 -21.16 19.48 33.52
C ALA A 194 -20.91 19.21 35.02
N GLU A 195 -20.44 18.02 35.37
CA GLU A 195 -20.08 17.66 36.75
C GLU A 195 -18.88 18.49 37.27
N GLU A 196 -17.86 18.71 36.44
CA GLU A 196 -16.71 19.55 36.79
C GLU A 196 -17.11 21.02 36.96
N ASN A 197 -17.93 21.56 36.05
CA ASN A 197 -18.48 22.90 36.16
C ASN A 197 -19.35 23.06 37.42
N GLN A 198 -20.14 22.04 37.78
CA GLN A 198 -20.93 22.07 39.00
C GLN A 198 -20.03 22.08 40.24
N LYS A 199 -19.01 21.22 40.30
CA LYS A 199 -18.04 21.18 41.41
C LYS A 199 -17.29 22.49 41.58
N THR A 200 -16.83 23.09 40.47
CA THR A 200 -16.13 24.39 40.52
C THR A 200 -17.06 25.51 41.00
N LEU A 201 -18.32 25.51 40.56
CA LEU A 201 -19.34 26.45 41.01
C LEU A 201 -19.60 26.30 42.52
N ASP A 202 -19.69 25.08 43.04
CA ASP A 202 -19.91 24.83 44.47
C ASP A 202 -18.70 25.29 45.31
N VAL A 203 -17.47 25.03 44.85
CA VAL A 203 -16.25 25.56 45.50
C VAL A 203 -16.22 27.09 45.51
N LEU A 204 -16.64 27.73 44.41
CA LEU A 204 -16.73 29.19 44.34
C LEU A 204 -17.78 29.75 45.30
N LYS A 205 -18.93 29.09 45.42
CA LYS A 205 -19.97 29.45 46.41
C LYS A 205 -19.47 29.33 47.84
N ASP A 206 -18.81 28.23 48.18
CA ASP A 206 -18.25 28.03 49.52
C ASP A 206 -17.20 29.10 49.85
N ARG A 207 -16.36 29.45 48.88
CA ARG A 207 -15.39 30.54 49.02
C ARG A 207 -16.08 31.90 49.17
N GLU A 208 -17.13 32.16 48.42
CA GLU A 208 -17.93 33.39 48.55
C GLU A 208 -18.52 33.50 49.97
N LEU A 209 -19.12 32.41 50.48
CA LEU A 209 -19.66 32.36 51.84
C LEU A 209 -18.59 32.63 52.90
N GLN A 210 -17.39 32.03 52.76
CA GLN A 210 -16.26 32.28 53.66
C GLN A 210 -15.81 33.75 53.62
N LEU A 211 -15.73 34.36 52.44
CA LEU A 211 -15.36 35.77 52.29
C LEU A 211 -16.45 36.69 52.87
N GLN A 212 -17.73 36.35 52.69
CA GLN A 212 -18.83 37.08 53.30
C GLN A 212 -18.77 37.00 54.83
N ASP A 213 -18.42 35.84 55.41
CA ASP A 213 -18.27 35.70 56.85
C ASP A 213 -17.06 36.49 57.39
N GLN A 214 -15.91 36.44 56.70
CA GLN A 214 -14.75 37.26 57.05
C GLN A 214 -15.06 38.76 56.98
N LEU A 215 -15.80 39.19 55.95
CA LEU A 215 -16.24 40.58 55.82
C LEU A 215 -17.16 40.97 56.99
N ARG A 216 -18.08 40.07 57.38
CA ARG A 216 -18.98 40.28 58.51
C ARG A 216 -18.21 40.40 59.83
N GLN A 217 -17.28 39.48 60.09
CA GLN A 217 -16.41 39.53 61.27
C GLN A 217 -15.55 40.80 61.31
N ALA A 218 -14.99 41.22 60.18
CA ALA A 218 -14.23 42.46 60.07
C ALA A 218 -15.09 43.71 60.30
N LYS A 219 -16.33 43.72 59.81
CA LYS A 219 -17.29 44.81 60.09
C LYS A 219 -17.69 44.86 61.55
N GLU A 220 -17.94 43.70 62.17
CA GLU A 220 -18.24 43.58 63.60
C GLU A 220 -17.04 44.08 64.44
N SER A 221 -15.80 43.72 64.09
CA SER A 221 -14.60 44.17 64.80
C SER A 221 -14.33 45.68 64.63
N VAL A 222 -14.59 46.25 63.45
CA VAL A 222 -14.53 47.70 63.27
C VAL A 222 -15.61 48.39 64.10
N SER A 223 -16.83 47.85 64.15
CA SER A 223 -17.90 48.41 64.99
C SER A 223 -17.57 48.34 66.48
N THR A 224 -16.96 47.25 66.97
CA THR A 224 -16.53 47.16 68.37
C THR A 224 -15.38 48.13 68.66
N MET A 225 -14.42 48.27 67.75
CA MET A 225 -13.33 49.26 67.88
C MET A 225 -13.86 50.70 67.88
N GLN A 226 -14.86 51.01 67.05
CA GLN A 226 -15.53 52.32 67.06
C GLN A 226 -16.22 52.60 68.39
N LYS A 227 -16.98 51.63 68.92
CA LYS A 227 -17.62 51.77 70.25
C LYS A 227 -16.60 51.96 71.37
N LEU A 228 -15.52 51.17 71.36
CA LEU A 228 -14.43 51.32 72.33
C LEU A 228 -13.76 52.70 72.22
N HIS A 229 -13.56 53.18 70.99
CA HIS A 229 -13.01 54.52 70.74
C HIS A 229 -13.95 55.62 71.27
N GLU A 230 -15.25 55.53 71.00
CA GLU A 230 -16.26 56.47 71.54
C GLU A 230 -16.30 56.46 73.08
N MET A 231 -16.22 55.28 73.69
CA MET A 231 -16.13 55.15 75.16
C MET A 231 -14.85 55.78 75.71
N ALA A 232 -13.69 55.48 75.12
CA ALA A 232 -12.42 56.05 75.53
C ALA A 232 -12.39 57.58 75.35
N GLN A 233 -12.95 58.09 74.25
CA GLN A 233 -13.08 59.52 74.00
C GLN A 233 -14.00 60.19 75.03
N SER A 234 -15.11 59.55 75.38
CA SER A 234 -16.03 60.04 76.42
C SER A 234 -15.36 60.11 77.79
N GLN A 235 -14.60 59.07 78.16
CA GLN A 235 -13.81 59.05 79.41
C GLN A 235 -12.74 60.15 79.42
N LEU A 236 -12.06 60.40 78.30
CA LEU A 236 -11.09 61.50 78.19
C LEU A 236 -11.75 62.87 78.36
N PHE A 237 -12.96 63.07 77.81
CA PHE A 237 -13.73 64.29 78.03
C PHE A 237 -14.15 64.43 79.50
N GLU A 238 -14.58 63.36 80.16
CA GLU A 238 -14.94 63.37 81.58
C GLU A 238 -13.73 63.68 82.47
N PHE A 239 -12.58 63.04 82.25
CA PHE A 239 -11.34 63.35 82.96
C PHE A 239 -10.89 64.79 82.72
N ARG A 240 -11.03 65.29 81.49
CA ARG A 240 -10.72 66.69 81.18
C ARG A 240 -11.65 67.64 81.93
N ALA A 241 -12.95 67.36 81.96
CA ALA A 241 -13.93 68.15 82.71
C ALA A 241 -13.63 68.15 84.22
N GLN A 242 -13.34 66.98 84.80
CA GLN A 242 -12.94 66.85 86.20
C GLN A 242 -11.62 67.60 86.50
N SER A 243 -10.63 67.51 85.60
CA SER A 243 -9.38 68.24 85.75
C SER A 243 -9.57 69.76 85.66
N GLU A 244 -10.43 70.23 84.75
CA GLU A 244 -10.80 71.65 84.64
C GLU A 244 -11.59 72.11 85.87
N GLU A 245 -12.48 71.28 86.42
CA GLU A 245 -13.21 71.54 87.67
C GLU A 245 -12.26 71.60 88.88
N GLU A 246 -11.36 70.62 89.05
CA GLU A 246 -10.34 70.64 90.10
C GLU A 246 -9.42 71.85 89.97
N ARG A 247 -9.03 72.21 88.74
CA ARG A 247 -8.21 73.39 88.48
C ARG A 247 -8.96 74.67 88.87
N ALA A 248 -10.25 74.76 88.54
CA ALA A 248 -11.09 75.88 88.95
C ALA A 248 -11.25 75.94 90.48
N ALA A 249 -11.50 74.80 91.13
CA ALA A 249 -11.61 74.71 92.59
C ALA A 249 -10.29 75.14 93.28
N LYS A 250 -9.14 74.61 92.83
CA LYS A 250 -7.82 75.03 93.33
C LYS A 250 -7.56 76.52 93.09
N GLN A 251 -7.98 77.06 91.94
CA GLN A 251 -7.85 78.49 91.67
C GLN A 251 -8.70 79.32 92.65
N THR A 252 -9.93 78.89 92.96
CA THR A 252 -10.77 79.57 93.95
C THR A 252 -10.18 79.48 95.37
N GLU A 253 -9.58 78.34 95.73
CA GLU A 253 -8.87 78.17 97.01
C GLU A 253 -7.66 79.10 97.09
N VAL A 254 -6.84 79.17 96.04
CA VAL A 254 -5.71 80.11 95.95
C VAL A 254 -6.17 81.55 96.08
N ASN A 255 -7.25 81.94 95.41
CA ASN A 255 -7.81 83.29 95.54
C ASN A 255 -8.26 83.57 96.98
N LEU A 256 -8.92 82.62 97.64
CA LEU A 256 -9.34 82.76 99.05
C LEU A 256 -8.13 82.86 100.00
N LEU A 257 -7.10 82.06 99.78
CA LEU A 257 -5.84 82.12 100.54
C LEU A 257 -5.11 83.45 100.30
N MET A 258 -5.15 83.97 99.07
CA MET A 258 -4.62 85.29 98.73
C MET A 258 -5.40 86.39 99.46
N ASP A 259 -6.73 86.34 99.48
CA ASP A 259 -7.57 87.27 100.25
C ASP A 259 -7.32 87.19 101.76
N GLU A 260 -7.11 85.98 102.31
CA GLU A 260 -6.75 85.78 103.73
C GLU A 260 -5.32 86.29 104.01
N ALA A 261 -4.38 86.09 103.10
CA ALA A 261 -3.02 86.61 103.19
C ALA A 261 -3.01 88.15 103.15
N GLU A 262 -3.78 88.77 102.25
CA GLU A 262 -3.97 90.22 102.20
C GLU A 262 -4.61 90.74 103.49
N ARG A 263 -5.64 90.05 104.02
CA ARG A 263 -6.25 90.38 105.32
C ARG A 263 -5.25 90.25 106.47
N ALA A 264 -4.43 89.20 106.49
CA ALA A 264 -3.39 89.00 107.48
C ALA A 264 -2.30 90.07 107.38
N GLN A 265 -1.90 90.45 106.16
CA GLN A 265 -0.90 91.49 105.90
C GLN A 265 -1.42 92.87 106.30
N MET A 266 -2.70 93.17 106.06
CA MET A 266 -3.36 94.38 106.59
C MET A 266 -3.36 94.41 108.12
N ARG A 267 -3.65 93.28 108.79
CA ARG A 267 -3.55 93.16 110.26
C ARG A 267 -2.11 93.32 110.76
N LEU A 268 -1.14 92.79 110.03
CA LEU A 268 0.28 92.91 110.38
C LEU A 268 0.74 94.37 110.28
N LEU A 269 0.34 95.09 109.22
CA LEU A 269 0.59 96.52 109.09
C LEU A 269 -0.10 97.36 110.18
N SER A 270 -1.30 96.97 110.64
CA SER A 270 -1.94 97.65 111.77
C SER A 270 -1.20 97.39 113.08
N LEU A 271 -0.79 96.15 113.34
CA LEU A 271 0.02 95.77 114.51
C LEU A 271 1.41 96.40 114.47
N GLU A 272 2.02 96.60 113.31
CA GLU A 272 3.30 97.33 113.17
C GLU A 272 3.15 98.82 113.49
N ARG A 273 2.03 99.44 113.11
CA ARG A 273 1.71 100.82 113.55
C ARG A 273 1.52 100.88 115.07
N GLU A 274 0.80 99.94 115.66
CA GLU A 274 0.63 99.83 117.12
C GLU A 274 1.98 99.58 117.83
N LYS A 275 2.84 98.73 117.25
CA LYS A 275 4.21 98.49 117.74
C LYS A 275 5.08 99.75 117.62
N GLY A 276 4.90 100.58 116.59
CA GLY A 276 5.54 101.89 116.47
C GLY A 276 5.12 102.85 117.59
N LEU A 277 3.83 102.87 117.91
CA LEU A 277 3.26 103.64 119.03
C LEU A 277 3.77 103.12 120.39
N LEU A 278 3.82 101.80 120.59
CA LEU A 278 4.34 101.16 121.80
C LEU A 278 5.86 101.31 121.94
N ARG A 279 6.63 101.31 120.84
CA ARG A 279 8.08 101.63 120.85
C ARG A 279 8.35 103.08 121.25
N SER A 280 7.49 104.03 120.84
CA SER A 280 7.56 105.41 121.33
C SER A 280 7.25 105.53 122.83
N GLN A 281 6.43 104.62 123.37
CA GLN A 281 6.11 104.54 124.80
C GLN A 281 7.23 103.87 125.61
N LEU A 282 7.94 102.89 125.02
CA LEU A 282 9.06 102.15 125.62
C LEU A 282 10.39 102.92 125.70
N GLN A 283 10.52 104.07 125.04
CA GLN A 283 11.74 104.90 125.11
C GLN A 283 11.79 105.85 126.33
N SER A 284 10.74 105.85 127.17
CA SER A 284 10.63 106.74 128.34
C SER A 284 10.65 106.04 129.70
N THR A 285 10.70 104.71 129.71
CA THR A 285 10.79 103.96 130.96
C THR A 285 11.61 102.71 130.75
N ASN A 286 12.71 102.68 131.50
CA ASN A 286 13.37 101.49 131.99
C ASN A 286 14.64 101.04 131.22
N ASP A 287 15.64 101.92 131.29
CA ASP A 287 16.98 101.51 131.72
C ASP A 287 16.86 100.74 133.05
N GLU A 288 17.30 99.48 133.08
CA GLU A 288 18.10 98.85 134.15
C GLU A 288 17.96 97.32 134.16
N ASN A 289 19.11 96.69 133.98
CA ASN A 289 19.58 95.37 134.43
C ASN A 289 18.91 94.09 133.85
N ASP A 290 19.56 93.39 132.91
CA ASP A 290 20.76 92.53 133.02
C ASP A 290 20.63 91.30 133.92
N ASN A 291 20.69 90.14 133.25
CA ASN A 291 21.79 89.17 133.28
C ASN A 291 21.44 87.71 133.63
N LYS A 292 22.04 86.85 132.79
CA LYS A 292 22.54 85.48 133.04
C LYS A 292 21.52 84.34 133.07
N LYS A 293 21.83 83.13 132.59
CA LYS A 293 22.88 82.55 131.72
C LYS A 293 22.60 81.03 131.76
N SER A 294 22.84 80.33 130.65
CA SER A 294 23.34 78.93 130.59
C SER A 294 22.40 77.84 131.15
N ASP A 295 22.43 76.56 130.78
CA ASP A 295 23.22 75.70 129.89
C ASP A 295 22.24 74.58 129.48
N ASN A 296 22.04 74.27 128.20
CA ASN A 296 22.81 73.26 127.45
C ASN A 296 23.06 71.93 128.20
N LEU A 297 21.99 71.17 128.45
CA LEU A 297 22.04 69.78 128.95
C LEU A 297 20.80 68.96 128.48
N ASP A 298 20.45 69.05 127.19
CA ASP A 298 19.46 68.15 126.54
C ASP A 298 19.85 67.75 125.10
N SER A 299 21.09 68.06 124.69
CA SER A 299 21.64 67.80 123.36
C SER A 299 21.86 66.31 123.08
N THR A 300 21.98 65.47 124.11
CA THR A 300 22.12 64.02 123.96
C THR A 300 20.79 63.34 123.60
N SER A 301 19.67 63.78 124.18
CA SER A 301 18.32 63.26 123.90
C SER A 301 17.83 63.62 122.49
N ILE A 302 18.11 64.85 122.05
CA ILE A 302 17.76 65.32 120.70
C ILE A 302 18.65 64.66 119.64
N LEU A 303 19.93 64.41 119.94
CA LEU A 303 20.83 63.68 119.03
C LEU A 303 20.48 62.20 118.92
N GLU A 304 20.04 61.54 120.00
CA GLU A 304 19.61 60.14 119.98
C GLU A 304 18.27 59.95 119.24
N SER A 305 17.32 60.86 119.44
CA SER A 305 16.10 60.99 118.62
C SER A 305 16.43 61.21 117.14
N SER A 306 17.33 62.14 116.82
CA SER A 306 17.77 62.44 115.45
C SER A 306 18.52 61.27 114.81
N LEU A 307 19.32 60.53 115.58
CA LEU A 307 20.03 59.34 115.13
C LEU A 307 19.04 58.22 114.81
N SER A 308 18.06 57.95 115.67
CA SER A 308 17.01 56.94 115.41
C SER A 308 16.14 57.29 114.20
N ALA A 309 15.84 58.58 113.99
CA ALA A 309 15.14 59.05 112.80
C ALA A 309 15.98 58.87 111.53
N LYS A 310 17.30 59.14 111.60
CA LYS A 310 18.22 58.89 110.48
C LYS A 310 18.40 57.41 110.20
N GLU A 311 18.49 56.55 111.21
CA GLU A 311 18.57 55.09 111.06
C GLU A 311 17.30 54.53 110.41
N LYS A 312 16.12 55.05 110.79
CA LYS A 312 14.86 54.69 110.13
C LYS A 312 14.82 55.14 108.67
N ILE A 313 15.25 56.37 108.36
CA ILE A 313 15.34 56.87 106.98
C ILE A 313 16.34 56.04 106.17
N ILE A 314 17.48 55.64 106.76
CA ILE A 314 18.46 54.77 106.11
C ILE A 314 17.86 53.39 105.84
N SER A 315 17.09 52.82 106.77
CA SER A 315 16.38 51.56 106.57
C SER A 315 15.34 51.66 105.45
N ASP A 316 14.55 52.74 105.43
CA ASP A 316 13.52 52.97 104.42
C ASP A 316 14.17 53.18 103.03
N LEU A 317 15.26 53.96 102.94
CA LEU A 317 16.04 54.12 101.71
C LEU A 317 16.72 52.84 101.25
N ASN A 318 17.21 52.00 102.17
CA ASN A 318 17.78 50.69 101.82
C ASN A 318 16.70 49.73 101.32
N MET A 319 15.48 49.79 101.88
CA MET A 319 14.35 49.00 101.40
C MET A 319 13.88 49.49 100.02
N GLU A 320 13.83 50.80 99.79
CA GLU A 320 13.56 51.37 98.48
C GLU A 320 14.64 51.01 97.45
N LEU A 321 15.93 51.10 97.82
CA LEU A 321 17.04 50.66 96.98
C LEU A 321 16.93 49.18 96.64
N HIS A 322 16.65 48.31 97.61
CA HIS A 322 16.49 46.89 97.37
C HIS A 322 15.27 46.60 96.47
N ASN A 323 14.16 47.34 96.65
CA ASN A 323 12.98 47.20 95.79
C ASN A 323 13.28 47.67 94.36
N LEU A 324 14.00 48.79 94.20
CA LEU A 324 14.45 49.30 92.91
C LEU A 324 15.42 48.33 92.22
N GLU A 325 16.36 47.76 92.97
CA GLU A 325 17.28 46.73 92.47
C GLU A 325 16.52 45.47 92.05
N ALA A 326 15.51 45.05 92.81
CA ALA A 326 14.67 43.91 92.47
C ALA A 326 13.82 44.18 91.22
N THR A 327 13.21 45.36 91.08
CA THR A 327 12.46 45.73 89.88
C THR A 327 13.37 45.82 88.66
N LEU A 328 14.56 46.42 88.80
CA LEU A 328 15.52 46.57 87.72
C LEU A 328 16.12 45.21 87.32
N SER A 329 16.32 44.30 88.27
CA SER A 329 16.70 42.91 88.00
C SER A 329 15.61 42.17 87.23
N ASN A 330 14.34 42.30 87.63
CA ASN A 330 13.21 41.68 86.95
C ASN A 330 13.02 42.24 85.53
N GLU A 331 13.15 43.56 85.33
CA GLU A 331 13.13 44.17 83.99
C GLU A 331 14.29 43.69 83.13
N ARG A 332 15.52 43.57 83.69
CA ARG A 332 16.66 42.98 82.98
C ARG A 332 16.39 41.55 82.56
N GLU A 333 15.79 40.73 83.43
CA GLU A 333 15.42 39.35 83.11
C GLU A 333 14.33 39.29 82.02
N GLN A 334 13.32 40.15 82.09
CA GLN A 334 12.29 40.27 81.05
C GLN A 334 12.89 40.68 79.71
N HIS A 335 13.79 41.67 79.68
CA HIS A 335 14.48 42.08 78.46
C HIS A 335 15.40 40.98 77.92
N LEU A 336 16.10 40.24 78.78
CA LEU A 336 16.90 39.09 78.36
C LEU A 336 16.02 38.00 77.75
N ASN A 337 14.84 37.74 78.31
CA ASN A 337 13.89 36.79 77.76
C ASN A 337 13.28 37.28 76.43
N GLN A 338 12.98 38.57 76.31
CA GLN A 338 12.55 39.19 75.05
C GLN A 338 13.63 39.09 73.98
N ILE A 339 14.89 39.37 74.31
CA ILE A 339 16.04 39.22 73.40
C ILE A 339 16.19 37.77 72.96
N LYS A 340 16.07 36.80 73.89
CA LYS A 340 16.10 35.37 73.55
C LYS A 340 14.97 34.98 72.59
N ASN A 341 13.75 35.44 72.84
CA ASN A 341 12.60 35.17 71.98
C ASN A 341 12.75 35.81 70.61
N LEU A 342 13.23 37.06 70.54
CA LEU A 342 13.50 37.75 69.28
C LEU A 342 14.62 37.07 68.49
N ASN A 343 15.68 36.62 69.15
CA ASN A 343 16.76 35.85 68.50
C ASN A 343 16.27 34.50 67.99
N ALA A 344 15.41 33.80 68.73
CA ALA A 344 14.80 32.55 68.27
C ALA A 344 13.91 32.77 67.03
N LEU A 345 13.08 33.82 67.05
CA LEU A 345 12.25 34.20 65.91
C LEU A 345 13.10 34.61 64.70
N LEU A 346 14.19 35.34 64.92
CA LEU A 346 15.12 35.75 63.88
C LEU A 346 15.79 34.53 63.24
N MET A 347 16.25 33.57 64.06
CA MET A 347 16.80 32.31 63.57
C MET A 347 15.77 31.50 62.76
N GLU A 348 14.52 31.42 63.22
CA GLU A 348 13.43 30.76 62.48
C GLU A 348 13.14 31.45 61.14
N LYS A 349 13.19 32.79 61.09
CA LYS A 349 13.03 33.54 59.83
C LYS A 349 14.24 33.37 58.92
N GLU A 350 15.45 33.30 59.46
CA GLU A 350 16.67 33.02 58.69
C GLU A 350 16.63 31.61 58.08
N THR A 351 16.21 30.59 58.82
CA THR A 351 16.04 29.23 58.27
C THR A 351 14.95 29.18 57.22
N ALA A 352 13.79 29.80 57.46
CA ALA A 352 12.72 29.87 56.46
C ALA A 352 13.15 30.63 55.19
N LEU A 353 13.96 31.69 55.33
CA LEU A 353 14.54 32.41 54.19
C LEU A 353 15.55 31.56 53.42
N ASP A 354 16.38 30.78 54.11
CA ASP A 354 17.32 29.86 53.47
C ASP A 354 16.59 28.74 52.71
N ASP A 355 15.51 28.20 53.29
CA ASP A 355 14.66 27.20 52.64
C ASP A 355 13.95 27.77 51.40
N ILE A 356 13.38 28.98 51.48
CA ILE A 356 12.77 29.65 50.31
C ILE A 356 13.85 29.97 49.26
N ARG A 357 15.06 30.36 49.66
CA ARG A 357 16.18 30.58 48.72
C ARG A 357 16.60 29.30 48.03
N LYS A 358 16.67 28.17 48.75
CA LYS A 358 16.93 26.84 48.18
C LYS A 358 15.82 26.43 47.23
N GLU A 359 14.56 26.64 47.58
CA GLU A 359 13.43 26.39 46.69
C GLU A 359 13.49 27.28 45.43
N LEU A 360 13.86 28.55 45.57
CA LEU A 360 13.99 29.48 44.45
C LEU A 360 15.17 29.10 43.52
N GLN A 361 16.28 28.61 44.07
CA GLN A 361 17.41 28.08 43.30
C GLN A 361 17.10 26.73 42.65
N ALA A 362 16.28 25.90 43.30
CA ALA A 362 15.82 24.62 42.76
C ALA A 362 14.75 24.78 41.66
N ARG A 363 14.05 25.93 41.63
CA ARG A 363 13.12 26.24 40.55
C ARG A 363 13.89 26.38 39.22
N PRO A 364 13.44 25.68 38.17
CA PRO A 364 14.03 25.81 36.85
C PRO A 364 14.03 27.29 36.42
N THR A 365 15.18 27.79 35.98
CA THR A 365 15.28 29.14 35.41
C THR A 365 14.37 29.26 34.18
N MET A 366 13.85 30.45 33.92
CA MET A 366 12.97 30.71 32.77
C MET A 366 13.59 30.24 31.45
N LYS A 367 14.91 30.40 31.29
CA LYS A 367 15.67 29.84 30.16
C LYS A 367 15.61 28.32 30.10
N LEU A 368 15.80 27.61 31.22
CA LEU A 368 15.70 26.16 31.26
C LEU A 368 14.27 25.67 30.95
N VAL A 369 13.24 26.40 31.40
CA VAL A 369 11.85 26.09 31.06
C VAL A 369 11.57 26.33 29.57
N GLU A 370 12.11 27.40 28.99
CA GLU A 370 12.03 27.67 27.55
C GLU A 370 12.80 26.65 26.73
N ASP A 371 13.99 26.24 27.16
CA ASP A 371 14.80 25.21 26.53
C ASP A 371 14.13 23.83 26.62
N LEU A 372 13.54 23.49 27.77
CA LEU A 372 12.74 22.27 27.93
C LEU A 372 11.45 22.31 27.09
N ARG A 373 10.76 23.45 27.01
CA ARG A 373 9.60 23.61 26.12
C ARG A 373 9.99 23.49 24.66
N ARG A 374 11.15 24.04 24.26
CA ARG A 374 11.70 23.90 22.91
C ARG A 374 12.09 22.45 22.63
N ALA A 375 12.75 21.78 23.57
CA ALA A 375 13.10 20.37 23.46
C ALA A 375 11.86 19.47 23.36
N VAL A 376 10.81 19.75 24.14
CA VAL A 376 9.52 19.04 24.06
C VAL A 376 8.82 19.33 22.73
N LYS A 377 8.83 20.59 22.24
CA LYS A 377 8.25 20.94 20.93
C LYS A 377 9.01 20.27 19.79
N ASN A 378 10.33 20.18 19.87
CA ASN A 378 11.18 19.45 18.94
C ASN A 378 10.94 17.93 19.01
N LEU A 379 10.82 17.35 20.20
CA LEU A 379 10.50 15.94 20.38
C LEU A 379 9.08 15.59 19.92
N GLN A 380 8.12 16.50 20.11
CA GLN A 380 6.76 16.34 19.61
C GLN A 380 6.72 16.41 18.08
N ALA A 381 7.50 17.32 17.48
CA ALA A 381 7.69 17.38 16.04
C ALA A 381 8.32 16.10 15.46
N VAL A 382 9.37 15.60 16.10
CA VAL A 382 10.10 14.40 15.67
C VAL A 382 9.32 13.11 15.96
N GLY A 383 8.51 13.08 17.03
CA GLY A 383 7.78 11.88 17.46
C GLY A 383 6.37 11.75 16.88
N TYR A 384 5.72 12.85 16.49
CA TYR A 384 4.31 12.83 16.10
C TYR A 384 4.00 13.36 14.70
N ASN A 385 4.93 13.94 13.93
CA ASN A 385 4.66 14.48 12.58
C ASN A 385 3.36 15.31 12.51
N SER A 386 3.02 16.07 13.57
CA SER A 386 1.70 16.69 13.75
C SER A 386 1.79 18.19 14.03
N ILE A 387 2.67 18.88 13.32
CA ILE A 387 2.61 20.35 13.27
C ILE A 387 2.32 20.74 11.83
N GLU A 388 1.12 21.31 11.65
CA GLU A 388 0.69 22.03 10.46
C GLU A 388 1.75 23.08 10.09
N THR A 389 2.09 23.14 8.81
CA THR A 389 3.22 23.90 8.25
C THR A 389 3.20 25.40 8.55
N GLU A 390 2.06 25.96 8.99
CA GLU A 390 1.88 27.38 9.27
C GLU A 390 2.47 27.82 10.63
N ASP A 391 2.61 26.93 11.60
CA ASP A 391 3.06 27.28 12.97
C ASP A 391 4.60 27.13 13.16
N TRP A 392 5.30 26.71 12.11
CA TRP A 392 6.76 26.48 12.09
C TRP A 392 7.59 27.72 11.75
N GLU A 393 7.07 28.61 10.89
CA GLU A 393 7.79 29.81 10.46
C GLU A 393 7.97 30.81 11.60
N VAL A 394 7.04 30.84 12.55
CA VAL A 394 7.08 31.77 13.70
C VAL A 394 8.10 31.34 14.76
N THR A 395 8.39 30.05 14.90
CA THR A 395 9.33 29.54 15.91
C THR A 395 10.79 29.46 15.47
N THR A 396 11.10 29.65 14.18
CA THR A 396 12.42 29.34 13.61
C THR A 396 13.25 30.56 13.20
N SER A 397 12.81 31.79 13.51
CA SER A 397 13.52 33.03 13.20
C SER A 397 14.78 33.31 14.05
N GLY A 398 15.39 32.30 14.68
CA GLY A 398 16.64 32.40 15.45
C GLY A 398 17.80 31.70 14.74
N GLU A 399 18.76 32.48 14.25
CA GLU A 399 19.60 32.21 13.07
C GLU A 399 20.65 31.07 13.10
N GLU A 400 20.81 30.26 14.15
CA GLU A 400 21.92 29.27 14.16
C GLU A 400 21.53 27.80 14.44
N MET A 401 20.37 27.52 15.03
CA MET A 401 19.91 26.14 15.25
C MET A 401 19.08 25.55 14.09
N SER A 402 18.49 26.41 13.25
CA SER A 402 17.55 26.04 12.18
C SER A 402 18.13 25.04 11.16
N LYS A 403 19.42 25.17 10.80
CA LYS A 403 20.03 24.31 9.75
C LYS A 403 20.41 22.91 10.25
N LEU A 404 20.83 22.79 11.50
CA LEU A 404 21.15 21.48 12.08
C LEU A 404 19.87 20.71 12.43
N GLU A 405 18.88 21.42 12.97
CA GLU A 405 17.56 20.86 13.25
C GLU A 405 16.84 20.44 11.97
N SER A 406 16.88 21.24 10.89
CA SER A 406 16.32 20.85 9.59
C SER A 406 17.02 19.62 9.00
N LEU A 407 18.35 19.53 9.12
CA LEU A 407 19.13 18.41 8.61
C LEU A 407 18.87 17.12 9.42
N LEU A 408 18.67 17.23 10.74
CA LEU A 408 18.31 16.10 11.59
C LEU A 408 16.89 15.60 11.28
N LEU A 409 15.95 16.50 11.01
CA LEU A 409 14.57 16.14 10.64
C LEU A 409 14.52 15.49 9.24
N ASP A 410 15.26 16.02 8.27
CA ASP A 410 15.39 15.41 6.93
C ASP A 410 16.07 14.04 7.00
N LYS A 411 17.11 13.89 7.84
CA LYS A 411 17.76 12.60 8.07
C LYS A 411 16.84 11.62 8.79
N ASN A 412 16.04 12.07 9.74
CA ASN A 412 15.07 11.22 10.44
C ASN A 412 13.96 10.75 9.47
N ARG A 413 13.39 11.66 8.67
CA ARG A 413 12.43 11.30 7.60
C ARG A 413 13.01 10.32 6.59
N LYS A 414 14.27 10.50 6.19
CA LYS A 414 14.98 9.53 5.32
C LYS A 414 15.15 8.17 6.00
N MET A 415 15.56 8.14 7.26
CA MET A 415 15.69 6.90 8.02
C MET A 415 14.35 6.18 8.23
N GLU A 416 13.27 6.93 8.48
CA GLU A 416 11.90 6.40 8.56
C GLU A 416 11.42 5.85 7.21
N HIS A 417 11.70 6.56 6.11
CA HIS A 417 11.39 6.10 4.76
C HIS A 417 12.19 4.83 4.41
N GLU A 418 13.48 4.78 4.74
CA GLU A 418 14.30 3.58 4.57
C GLU A 418 13.80 2.41 5.43
N LEU A 419 13.40 2.67 6.68
CA LEU A 419 12.81 1.66 7.56
C LEU A 419 11.48 1.12 7.02
N THR A 420 10.61 1.99 6.51
CA THR A 420 9.33 1.57 5.92
C THR A 420 9.55 0.77 4.64
N LEU A 421 10.46 1.22 3.77
CA LEU A 421 10.87 0.46 2.57
C LEU A 421 11.46 -0.90 2.92
N LEU A 422 12.34 -0.97 3.93
CA LEU A 422 12.92 -2.23 4.40
C LEU A 422 11.85 -3.15 5.00
N LYS A 423 10.88 -2.61 5.76
CA LYS A 423 9.73 -3.39 6.27
C LYS A 423 8.86 -3.93 5.14
N VAL A 424 8.56 -3.13 4.11
CA VAL A 424 7.81 -3.59 2.94
C VAL A 424 8.58 -4.69 2.21
N LYS A 425 9.87 -4.47 1.91
CA LYS A 425 10.73 -5.49 1.30
C LYS A 425 10.80 -6.77 2.13
N LEU A 426 10.86 -6.66 3.47
CA LEU A 426 10.85 -7.81 4.36
C LEU A 426 9.52 -8.56 4.31
N SER A 427 8.39 -7.84 4.25
CA SER A 427 7.06 -8.46 4.08
C SER A 427 6.90 -9.15 2.72
N GLU A 428 7.41 -8.55 1.63
CA GLU A 428 7.42 -9.16 0.30
C GLU A 428 8.29 -10.42 0.28
N LYS A 429 9.49 -10.36 0.87
CA LYS A 429 10.38 -11.53 0.97
C LYS A 429 9.78 -12.63 1.84
N ALA A 430 9.10 -12.29 2.93
CA ALA A 430 8.38 -13.26 3.77
C ALA A 430 7.22 -13.90 3.02
N SER A 431 6.44 -13.13 2.23
CA SER A 431 5.38 -13.66 1.37
C SER A 431 5.92 -14.62 0.32
N LEU A 432 7.02 -14.26 -0.35
CA LEU A 432 7.67 -15.12 -1.35
C LEU A 432 8.23 -16.40 -0.72
N LEU A 433 8.78 -16.31 0.49
CA LEU A 433 9.25 -17.47 1.25
C LEU A 433 8.09 -18.41 1.59
N HIS A 434 6.96 -17.87 2.07
CA HIS A 434 5.77 -18.65 2.36
C HIS A 434 5.21 -19.35 1.12
N GLU A 435 5.18 -18.66 -0.03
CA GLU A 435 4.76 -19.26 -1.29
C GLU A 435 5.71 -20.38 -1.75
N ALA A 436 7.03 -20.18 -1.59
CA ALA A 436 8.03 -21.20 -1.91
C ALA A 436 7.92 -22.42 -0.98
N GLU A 437 7.72 -22.22 0.32
CA GLU A 437 7.46 -23.29 1.29
C GLU A 437 6.19 -24.07 0.92
N GLY A 438 5.10 -23.38 0.53
CA GLY A 438 3.89 -24.01 0.03
C GLY A 438 4.13 -24.89 -1.18
N LYS A 439 4.92 -24.42 -2.16
CA LYS A 439 5.32 -25.21 -3.34
C LYS A 439 6.18 -26.42 -2.96
N ILE A 440 7.07 -26.29 -1.98
CA ILE A 440 7.87 -27.43 -1.48
C ILE A 440 6.95 -28.50 -0.87
N VAL A 441 5.96 -28.10 -0.07
CA VAL A 441 4.99 -29.04 0.52
C VAL A 441 4.18 -29.75 -0.58
N GLU A 442 3.69 -29.00 -1.57
CA GLU A 442 2.93 -29.57 -2.70
C GLU A 442 3.78 -30.54 -3.52
N LEU A 443 5.03 -30.18 -3.83
CA LEU A 443 5.96 -31.04 -4.55
C LEU A 443 6.30 -32.30 -3.74
N ASN A 444 6.52 -32.18 -2.42
CA ASN A 444 6.73 -33.34 -1.56
C ASN A 444 5.49 -34.25 -1.50
N ALA A 445 4.28 -33.69 -1.49
CA ALA A 445 3.06 -34.48 -1.58
C ALA A 445 3.00 -35.26 -2.91
N LYS A 446 3.31 -34.60 -4.04
CA LYS A 446 3.38 -35.26 -5.35
C LYS A 446 4.47 -36.33 -5.42
N VAL A 447 5.64 -36.10 -4.82
CA VAL A 447 6.71 -37.11 -4.74
C VAL A 447 6.25 -38.30 -3.92
N ASN A 448 5.59 -38.10 -2.78
CA ASN A 448 5.03 -39.18 -1.96
C ASN A 448 3.95 -39.97 -2.71
N GLU A 449 3.06 -39.31 -3.45
CA GLU A 449 2.08 -39.99 -4.30
C GLU A 449 2.73 -40.81 -5.40
N GLN A 450 3.76 -40.25 -6.06
CA GLN A 450 4.53 -40.95 -7.08
C GLN A 450 5.28 -42.15 -6.50
N GLN A 451 5.91 -42.01 -5.33
CA GLN A 451 6.57 -43.12 -4.64
C GLN A 451 5.57 -44.23 -4.28
N LYS A 452 4.38 -43.89 -3.78
CA LYS A 452 3.32 -44.87 -3.51
C LYS A 452 2.84 -45.56 -4.79
N LEU A 453 2.73 -44.83 -5.89
CA LEU A 453 2.37 -45.40 -7.19
C LEU A 453 3.46 -46.31 -7.72
N ILE A 454 4.72 -45.91 -7.63
CA ILE A 454 5.88 -46.71 -8.02
C ILE A 454 5.91 -48.00 -7.19
N ALA A 455 5.77 -47.90 -5.86
CA ALA A 455 5.73 -49.09 -5.00
C ALA A 455 4.58 -50.05 -5.35
N LYS A 456 3.40 -49.53 -5.75
CA LYS A 456 2.32 -50.37 -6.27
C LYS A 456 2.66 -51.02 -7.62
N LEU A 457 3.24 -50.26 -8.54
CA LEU A 457 3.68 -50.80 -9.83
C LEU A 457 4.79 -51.82 -9.67
N GLU A 458 5.71 -51.61 -8.72
CA GLU A 458 6.76 -52.57 -8.36
C GLU A 458 6.17 -53.82 -7.73
N ASP A 459 5.20 -53.71 -6.81
CA ASP A 459 4.47 -54.86 -6.24
C ASP A 459 3.69 -55.63 -7.32
N ASP A 460 3.05 -54.93 -8.26
CA ASP A 460 2.35 -55.54 -9.40
C ASP A 460 3.33 -56.21 -10.37
N ILE A 461 4.49 -55.60 -10.64
CA ILE A 461 5.58 -56.20 -11.43
C ILE A 461 6.17 -57.40 -10.69
N SER A 462 6.41 -57.33 -9.38
CA SER A 462 6.92 -58.44 -8.56
C SER A 462 5.93 -59.61 -8.53
N LYS A 463 4.62 -59.35 -8.46
CA LYS A 463 3.57 -60.38 -8.63
C LYS A 463 3.55 -60.99 -10.04
N GLY A 464 3.86 -60.19 -11.06
CA GLY A 464 4.05 -60.68 -12.43
C GLY A 464 5.33 -61.51 -12.61
N CYS A 465 6.45 -61.07 -12.01
CA CYS A 465 7.76 -61.72 -12.10
C CYS A 465 7.87 -62.98 -11.24
N SER A 466 7.13 -63.07 -10.12
CA SER A 466 7.06 -64.32 -9.33
C SER A 466 6.36 -65.47 -10.08
N SER A 467 5.66 -65.20 -11.18
CA SER A 467 5.21 -66.22 -12.14
C SER A 467 6.24 -66.55 -13.24
N ILE A 468 7.27 -65.71 -13.41
CA ILE A 468 8.32 -65.86 -14.45
C ILE A 468 9.54 -66.62 -13.92
N ASP A 469 9.77 -66.67 -12.61
CA ASP A 469 10.91 -67.39 -12.01
C ASP A 469 10.85 -68.93 -12.17
N GLN A 470 9.75 -69.47 -12.70
CA GLN A 470 9.71 -70.88 -13.13
C GLN A 470 10.11 -71.08 -14.61
N LYS A 471 10.41 -70.01 -15.36
CA LYS A 471 10.60 -70.05 -16.82
C LYS A 471 11.71 -69.15 -17.36
N SER A 472 12.65 -68.72 -16.52
CA SER A 472 13.80 -67.86 -16.89
C SER A 472 15.02 -68.62 -17.47
N SER A 473 14.89 -69.91 -17.81
CA SER A 473 16.00 -70.71 -18.34
C SER A 473 16.14 -70.72 -19.88
N LEU A 474 15.28 -70.06 -20.66
CA LEU A 474 15.23 -70.33 -22.12
C LEU A 474 15.19 -69.12 -23.07
N PHE A 475 15.44 -67.90 -22.62
CA PHE A 475 15.41 -66.74 -23.53
C PHE A 475 16.63 -65.85 -23.35
N ASN A 476 17.76 -66.33 -23.87
CA ASN A 476 18.97 -65.55 -24.13
C ASN A 476 19.42 -65.83 -25.57
N ASP A 477 18.57 -65.52 -26.54
CA ASP A 477 18.96 -65.33 -27.95
C ASP A 477 17.75 -64.75 -28.69
N TRP A 478 17.78 -63.48 -29.11
CA TRP A 478 17.71 -63.20 -30.55
C TRP A 478 17.87 -61.72 -30.88
N ASP A 479 18.67 -61.57 -31.92
CA ASP A 479 19.15 -60.37 -32.57
C ASP A 479 18.14 -59.84 -33.61
N LEU A 480 18.31 -58.59 -34.01
CA LEU A 480 17.50 -57.86 -34.98
C LEU A 480 17.44 -58.52 -36.37
N GLN A 481 16.24 -58.68 -36.96
CA GLN A 481 16.09 -58.48 -38.40
C GLN A 481 14.67 -58.10 -38.86
N GLU A 482 14.68 -57.23 -39.85
CA GLU A 482 13.59 -56.51 -40.52
C GLU A 482 13.07 -57.31 -41.74
N VAL A 483 11.88 -56.92 -42.24
CA VAL A 483 11.28 -57.16 -43.58
C VAL A 483 10.18 -58.25 -43.69
N GLY A 484 9.00 -57.81 -44.18
CA GLY A 484 8.20 -58.54 -45.18
C GLY A 484 6.84 -59.11 -44.74
N MET A 485 5.74 -58.45 -45.14
CA MET A 485 4.39 -59.04 -45.30
C MET A 485 4.33 -59.91 -46.58
N PRO A 486 3.29 -60.74 -46.92
CA PRO A 486 1.99 -61.05 -46.26
C PRO A 486 1.52 -62.55 -46.28
N ASP A 487 0.39 -62.81 -45.61
CA ASP A 487 -0.69 -63.82 -45.84
C ASP A 487 -0.49 -65.35 -45.58
N PHE A 488 -1.32 -65.94 -44.71
CA PHE A 488 -2.18 -67.14 -44.92
C PHE A 488 -2.81 -67.68 -43.62
N SER A 489 -3.97 -68.31 -43.81
CA SER A 489 -4.97 -68.82 -42.86
C SER A 489 -4.62 -70.17 -42.19
N GLU A 490 -5.42 -70.48 -41.15
CA GLU A 490 -5.85 -71.81 -40.63
C GLU A 490 -5.20 -72.48 -39.39
N ASN A 491 -5.99 -72.45 -38.32
CA ASN A 491 -6.30 -73.49 -37.30
C ASN A 491 -5.22 -74.29 -36.55
N GLY A 492 -5.30 -74.23 -35.22
CA GLY A 492 -4.70 -75.19 -34.30
C GLY A 492 -4.81 -74.77 -32.83
N ASP A 493 -5.86 -75.21 -32.15
CA ASP A 493 -6.10 -75.02 -30.72
C ASP A 493 -5.09 -75.81 -29.87
N GLN A 494 -4.29 -75.13 -29.03
CA GLN A 494 -4.03 -75.49 -27.62
C GLN A 494 -2.97 -74.61 -26.92
N ARG A 495 -3.34 -74.22 -25.68
CA ARG A 495 -2.53 -73.82 -24.50
C ARG A 495 -2.49 -72.33 -24.14
N HIS A 496 -3.14 -72.07 -23.01
CA HIS A 496 -3.16 -70.85 -22.21
C HIS A 496 -1.74 -70.33 -21.90
N GLY A 497 -1.33 -69.29 -22.63
CA GLY A 497 -0.10 -68.52 -22.38
C GLY A 497 -0.02 -67.17 -23.08
N GLY A 498 -0.96 -66.88 -24.00
CA GLY A 498 -0.97 -65.62 -24.78
C GLY A 498 -1.70 -64.44 -24.13
N GLN A 499 -2.46 -64.66 -23.05
CA GLN A 499 -3.27 -63.60 -22.44
C GLN A 499 -2.41 -62.60 -21.64
N ASP A 500 -1.32 -63.06 -21.02
CA ASP A 500 -0.45 -62.22 -20.18
C ASP A 500 0.54 -61.38 -20.99
N GLN A 501 1.07 -61.89 -22.12
CA GLN A 501 1.87 -61.07 -23.04
C GLN A 501 1.02 -59.99 -23.73
N SER A 502 -0.24 -60.30 -24.06
CA SER A 502 -1.20 -59.32 -24.57
C SER A 502 -1.56 -58.27 -23.50
N SER A 503 -1.64 -58.66 -22.23
CA SER A 503 -1.86 -57.77 -21.09
C SER A 503 -0.68 -56.81 -20.88
N MET A 504 0.55 -57.31 -20.90
CA MET A 504 1.77 -56.49 -20.75
C MET A 504 1.96 -55.51 -21.91
N LEU A 505 1.75 -55.95 -23.15
CA LEU A 505 1.77 -55.06 -24.31
C LEU A 505 0.67 -53.99 -24.25
N LYS A 506 -0.54 -54.32 -23.78
CA LYS A 506 -1.61 -53.35 -23.52
C LYS A 506 -1.23 -52.32 -22.45
N VAL A 507 -0.55 -52.74 -21.39
CA VAL A 507 -0.05 -51.83 -20.35
C VAL A 507 1.02 -50.88 -20.91
N ILE A 508 1.95 -51.39 -21.72
CA ILE A 508 2.99 -50.56 -22.37
C ILE A 508 2.36 -49.59 -23.38
N CYS A 509 1.39 -50.03 -24.18
CA CYS A 509 0.64 -49.15 -25.08
C CYS A 509 -0.10 -48.06 -24.31
N ASN A 510 -0.79 -48.41 -23.21
CA ASN A 510 -1.49 -47.44 -22.37
C ASN A 510 -0.53 -46.46 -21.68
N GLN A 511 0.64 -46.91 -21.23
CA GLN A 511 1.67 -46.04 -20.67
C GLN A 511 2.23 -45.09 -21.73
N ARG A 512 2.59 -45.60 -22.91
CA ARG A 512 3.04 -44.78 -24.06
C ARG A 512 2.00 -43.74 -24.45
N ASP A 513 0.74 -44.13 -24.51
CA ASP A 513 -0.35 -43.24 -24.92
C ASP A 513 -0.64 -42.19 -23.83
N ARG A 514 -0.46 -42.53 -22.55
CA ARG A 514 -0.49 -41.58 -21.43
C ARG A 514 0.69 -40.60 -21.46
N PHE A 515 1.90 -41.05 -21.78
CA PHE A 515 3.06 -40.17 -21.98
C PHE A 515 2.88 -39.26 -23.19
N ARG A 516 2.37 -39.77 -24.31
CA ARG A 516 2.00 -38.94 -25.47
C ARG A 516 0.95 -37.89 -25.14
N THR A 517 -0.04 -38.25 -24.32
CA THR A 517 -1.08 -37.31 -23.91
C THR A 517 -0.52 -36.21 -23.01
N ARG A 518 0.28 -36.56 -22.00
CA ARG A 518 0.99 -35.57 -21.17
C ARG A 518 1.96 -34.70 -21.95
N LEU A 519 2.65 -35.26 -22.96
CA LEU A 519 3.55 -34.48 -23.80
C LEU A 519 2.76 -33.45 -24.62
N ARG A 520 1.64 -33.85 -25.22
CA ARG A 520 0.73 -32.93 -25.93
C ARG A 520 0.16 -31.84 -25.01
N GLU A 521 -0.27 -32.21 -23.80
CA GLU A 521 -0.75 -31.24 -22.80
C GLU A 521 0.34 -30.22 -22.43
N ARG A 522 1.58 -30.67 -22.19
CA ARG A 522 2.70 -29.77 -21.89
C ARG A 522 3.11 -28.92 -23.08
N GLU A 523 3.08 -29.45 -24.30
CA GLU A 523 3.33 -28.68 -25.51
C GLU A 523 2.27 -27.58 -25.71
N GLU A 524 1.00 -27.88 -25.39
CA GLU A 524 -0.11 -26.93 -25.44
C GLU A 524 0.03 -25.85 -24.35
N GLU A 525 0.35 -26.22 -23.11
CA GLU A 525 0.65 -25.26 -22.03
C GLU A 525 1.80 -24.33 -22.42
N VAL A 526 2.87 -24.85 -23.03
CA VAL A 526 3.99 -24.04 -23.52
C VAL A 526 3.55 -23.11 -24.65
N ARG A 527 2.69 -23.57 -25.56
CA ARG A 527 2.11 -22.73 -26.63
C ARG A 527 1.29 -21.58 -26.04
N GLN A 528 0.40 -21.87 -25.09
CA GLN A 528 -0.43 -20.87 -24.42
C GLN A 528 0.40 -19.87 -23.60
N LEU A 529 1.45 -20.32 -22.91
CA LEU A 529 2.35 -19.43 -22.18
C LEU A 529 3.12 -18.51 -23.13
N LYS A 530 3.58 -19.02 -24.28
CA LYS A 530 4.23 -18.18 -25.31
C LYS A 530 3.28 -17.14 -25.89
N GLU A 531 2.03 -17.51 -26.14
CA GLU A 531 1.00 -16.58 -26.61
C GLU A 531 0.71 -15.48 -25.58
N LYS A 532 0.53 -15.85 -24.31
CA LYS A 532 0.38 -14.89 -23.19
C LYS A 532 1.57 -13.95 -23.06
N ILE A 533 2.80 -14.46 -23.18
CA ILE A 533 4.01 -13.62 -23.18
C ILE A 533 3.98 -12.65 -24.37
N GLY A 534 3.58 -13.11 -25.55
CA GLY A 534 3.41 -12.27 -26.74
C GLY A 534 2.41 -11.14 -26.51
N MET A 535 1.21 -11.47 -26.04
CA MET A 535 0.17 -10.49 -25.71
C MET A 535 0.64 -9.46 -24.67
N LEU A 536 1.19 -9.93 -23.55
CA LEU A 536 1.70 -9.05 -22.48
C LEU A 536 2.83 -8.14 -22.98
N THR A 537 3.65 -8.61 -23.92
CA THR A 537 4.72 -7.78 -24.52
C THR A 537 4.11 -6.66 -25.36
N VAL A 538 3.10 -6.96 -26.18
CA VAL A 538 2.38 -5.96 -26.98
C VAL A 538 1.66 -4.94 -26.09
N ASP A 539 0.99 -5.38 -25.04
CA ASP A 539 0.31 -4.49 -24.09
C ASP A 539 1.30 -3.60 -23.34
N LEU A 540 2.47 -4.12 -22.98
CA LEU A 540 3.54 -3.37 -22.34
C LEU A 540 4.11 -2.32 -23.30
N GLU A 541 4.32 -2.64 -24.57
CA GLU A 541 4.74 -1.68 -25.60
C GLU A 541 3.69 -0.60 -25.85
N LYS A 542 2.41 -0.98 -25.94
CA LYS A 542 1.29 -0.04 -26.06
C LYS A 542 1.22 0.91 -24.87
N THR A 543 1.29 0.38 -23.65
CA THR A 543 1.26 1.18 -22.42
C THR A 543 2.48 2.12 -22.34
N LYS A 544 3.67 1.67 -22.76
CA LYS A 544 4.85 2.54 -22.86
C LYS A 544 4.62 3.68 -23.85
N ALA A 545 4.07 3.40 -25.03
CA ALA A 545 3.79 4.42 -26.03
C ALA A 545 2.73 5.44 -25.54
N ASP A 546 1.69 4.96 -24.88
CA ASP A 546 0.64 5.81 -24.32
C ASP A 546 1.17 6.67 -23.16
N ASN A 547 2.05 6.14 -22.31
CA ASN A 547 2.73 6.91 -21.26
C ASN A 547 3.63 8.02 -21.83
N VAL A 548 4.36 7.75 -22.92
CA VAL A 548 5.17 8.79 -23.60
C VAL A 548 4.28 9.88 -24.22
N LYS A 549 3.15 9.51 -24.83
CA LYS A 549 2.16 10.48 -25.33
C LYS A 549 1.53 11.29 -24.20
N LEU A 550 1.22 10.66 -23.07
CA LEU A 550 0.66 11.33 -21.90
C LEU A 550 1.65 12.33 -21.32
N TYR A 551 2.93 11.96 -21.22
CA TYR A 551 4.00 12.87 -20.84
C TYR A 551 4.07 14.08 -21.78
N GLY A 552 3.98 13.86 -23.10
CA GLY A 552 3.90 14.94 -24.09
C GLY A 552 2.69 15.86 -23.91
N LYS A 553 1.51 15.31 -23.60
CA LYS A 553 0.30 16.09 -23.31
C LYS A 553 0.43 16.91 -22.02
N ILE A 554 0.97 16.31 -20.95
CA ILE A 554 1.22 17.00 -19.67
C ILE A 554 2.16 18.17 -19.91
N ARG A 555 3.26 17.95 -20.64
CA ARG A 555 4.20 19.01 -21.00
C ARG A 555 3.55 20.10 -21.84
N TYR A 556 2.77 19.75 -22.86
CA TYR A 556 2.05 20.73 -23.69
C TYR A 556 1.06 21.57 -22.86
N VAL A 557 0.35 20.96 -21.91
CA VAL A 557 -0.57 21.68 -21.00
C VAL A 557 0.20 22.55 -20.00
N GLN A 558 1.34 22.08 -19.47
CA GLN A 558 2.22 22.87 -18.61
C GLN A 558 2.80 24.08 -19.37
N ASP A 559 3.30 23.89 -20.59
CA ASP A 559 3.83 24.96 -21.45
C ASP A 559 2.71 25.96 -21.85
N TYR A 560 1.50 25.47 -22.16
CA TYR A 560 0.35 26.33 -22.48
C TYR A 560 -0.19 27.10 -21.26
N ASN A 561 -0.17 26.50 -20.06
CA ASN A 561 -0.46 27.22 -18.81
C ASN A 561 0.63 28.26 -18.50
N LEU A 562 1.90 27.95 -18.77
CA LEU A 562 2.99 28.92 -18.66
C LEU A 562 2.74 30.12 -19.59
N GLU A 563 2.32 29.87 -20.83
CA GLU A 563 2.03 30.90 -21.83
C GLU A 563 0.83 31.79 -21.43
N LYS A 564 -0.20 31.22 -20.79
CA LYS A 564 -1.33 31.99 -20.22
C LYS A 564 -0.93 32.84 -19.01
N VAL A 565 0.03 32.41 -18.21
CA VAL A 565 0.49 33.12 -16.99
C VAL A 565 1.44 34.28 -17.33
N VAL A 566 2.09 34.28 -18.49
CA VAL A 566 2.99 35.39 -18.92
C VAL A 566 2.25 36.71 -19.20
N SER A 567 0.91 36.71 -19.33
CA SER A 567 0.11 37.96 -19.48
C SER A 567 -0.27 38.62 -18.15
N ARG A 568 0.07 38.04 -16.99
CA ARG A 568 -0.13 38.67 -15.68
C ARG A 568 1.06 38.41 -14.75
N GLY A 569 2.01 39.35 -14.78
CA GLY A 569 2.79 39.81 -13.63
C GLY A 569 3.51 38.79 -12.73
N ALA A 570 4.84 38.90 -12.74
CA ALA A 570 5.79 38.56 -11.67
C ALA A 570 6.02 37.07 -11.30
N LYS A 571 7.26 36.65 -11.59
CA LYS A 571 7.91 35.41 -11.16
C LYS A 571 7.84 35.19 -9.64
N LYS A 572 7.33 34.03 -9.23
CA LYS A 572 7.86 33.23 -8.12
C LYS A 572 7.96 31.79 -8.61
N PHE A 573 9.19 31.28 -8.66
CA PHE A 573 9.48 29.88 -8.95
C PHE A 573 9.07 29.10 -7.69
N SER A 574 7.86 28.54 -7.67
CA SER A 574 7.51 27.51 -6.69
C SER A 574 8.18 26.22 -7.17
N GLU A 575 9.34 25.95 -6.61
CA GLU A 575 9.95 24.64 -6.65
C GLU A 575 8.98 23.70 -5.90
N ASP A 576 8.25 22.86 -6.65
CA ASP A 576 7.35 21.84 -6.10
C ASP A 576 8.19 20.80 -5.33
N ILE A 577 8.28 20.96 -4.01
CA ILE A 577 8.96 20.06 -3.07
C ILE A 577 8.08 18.82 -2.79
N GLU A 578 7.54 18.19 -3.84
CA GLU A 578 6.80 16.92 -3.70
C GLU A 578 7.16 15.87 -4.78
N SER A 579 8.11 16.16 -5.68
CA SER A 579 8.44 15.26 -6.81
C SER A 579 9.55 14.22 -6.55
N GLY A 580 9.95 14.02 -5.29
CA GLY A 580 11.09 13.16 -4.93
C GLY A 580 10.97 11.67 -5.33
N PHE A 581 9.76 11.17 -5.61
CA PHE A 581 9.52 9.79 -6.06
C PHE A 581 9.03 9.68 -7.52
N SER A 582 8.45 10.75 -8.07
CA SER A 582 8.00 10.80 -9.48
C SER A 582 9.15 11.03 -10.46
N SER A 583 10.23 11.70 -10.01
CA SER A 583 11.38 12.08 -10.85
C SER A 583 12.00 10.91 -11.64
N ASP A 584 12.10 9.70 -11.09
CA ASP A 584 12.75 8.58 -11.79
C ASP A 584 11.88 7.97 -12.90
N VAL A 585 10.58 7.87 -12.66
CA VAL A 585 9.62 7.39 -13.67
C VAL A 585 9.42 8.46 -14.74
N GLU A 586 9.26 9.71 -14.30
CA GLU A 586 9.13 10.87 -15.17
C GLU A 586 10.38 11.11 -16.00
N SER A 587 11.59 11.00 -15.43
CA SER A 587 12.86 11.15 -16.17
C SER A 587 13.06 10.07 -17.23
N LYS A 588 12.59 8.85 -16.98
CA LYS A 588 12.61 7.76 -17.96
C LYS A 588 11.71 8.07 -19.16
N TYR A 589 10.48 8.51 -18.92
CA TYR A 589 9.55 8.87 -20.00
C TYR A 589 9.91 10.20 -20.67
N LYS A 590 10.46 11.16 -19.91
CA LYS A 590 11.07 12.40 -20.41
C LYS A 590 12.19 12.11 -21.38
N LYS A 591 13.14 11.25 -21.02
CA LYS A 591 14.23 10.84 -21.89
C LYS A 591 13.73 10.14 -23.15
N MET A 592 12.74 9.25 -23.02
CA MET A 592 12.11 8.60 -24.18
C MET A 592 11.40 9.59 -25.11
N TYR A 593 10.71 10.57 -24.53
CA TYR A 593 10.04 11.65 -25.27
C TYR A 593 11.03 12.58 -25.98
N GLU A 594 12.08 13.03 -25.28
CA GLU A 594 13.13 13.88 -25.85
C GLU A 594 13.93 13.15 -26.94
N ASP A 595 14.18 11.85 -26.77
CA ASP A 595 14.80 11.00 -27.79
C ASP A 595 13.93 10.85 -29.05
N ASP A 596 12.61 10.82 -28.90
CA ASP A 596 11.65 10.67 -30.00
C ASP A 596 11.41 12.00 -30.76
N ILE A 597 11.44 13.12 -30.04
CA ILE A 597 11.27 14.47 -30.62
C ILE A 597 12.54 15.04 -31.22
N ASN A 598 13.73 14.61 -30.78
CA ASN A 598 14.97 15.16 -31.30
C ASN A 598 15.29 14.59 -32.70
N PRO A 599 15.16 15.40 -33.77
CA PRO A 599 15.38 14.94 -35.14
C PRO A 599 16.82 14.49 -35.37
N PHE A 600 17.79 15.03 -34.62
CA PHE A 600 19.20 14.64 -34.69
C PHE A 600 19.48 13.32 -33.97
N ALA A 601 18.73 12.98 -32.92
CA ALA A 601 18.84 11.69 -32.23
C ALA A 601 18.29 10.56 -33.11
N ALA A 602 17.14 10.78 -33.74
CA ALA A 602 16.56 9.87 -34.72
C ALA A 602 17.47 9.70 -35.94
N PHE A 603 18.02 10.80 -36.47
CA PHE A 603 18.98 10.77 -37.58
C PHE A 603 20.27 10.04 -37.21
N SER A 604 20.88 10.34 -36.04
CA SER A 604 22.10 9.67 -35.56
C SER A 604 21.88 8.17 -35.31
N ARG A 605 20.70 7.75 -34.83
CA ARG A 605 20.33 6.33 -34.71
C ARG A 605 20.24 5.68 -36.09
N LYS A 606 19.53 6.30 -37.02
CA LYS A 606 19.36 5.80 -38.39
C LYS A 606 20.71 5.71 -39.13
N GLU A 607 21.59 6.69 -38.95
CA GLU A 607 22.95 6.69 -39.50
C GLU A 607 23.80 5.56 -38.89
N ARG A 608 23.74 5.38 -37.56
CA ARG A 608 24.45 4.26 -36.89
C ARG A 608 23.95 2.90 -37.34
N ASP A 609 22.64 2.74 -37.53
CA ASP A 609 22.02 1.50 -38.01
C ASP A 609 22.36 1.23 -39.47
N GLN A 610 22.43 2.28 -40.30
CA GLN A 610 22.86 2.18 -41.68
C GLN A 610 24.34 1.80 -41.77
N ARG A 611 25.22 2.45 -41.01
CA ARG A 611 26.64 2.05 -40.90
C ARG A 611 26.77 0.63 -40.38
N TYR A 612 25.96 0.22 -39.40
CA TYR A 612 25.98 -1.16 -38.89
C TYR A 612 25.53 -2.17 -39.95
N LYS A 613 24.55 -1.83 -40.80
CA LYS A 613 24.12 -2.69 -41.92
C LYS A 613 25.20 -2.79 -43.00
N GLU A 614 25.91 -1.71 -43.28
CA GLU A 614 27.04 -1.61 -44.21
C GLU A 614 28.30 -2.38 -43.74
N LEU A 615 28.41 -2.73 -42.45
CA LEU A 615 29.50 -3.56 -41.95
C LEU A 615 29.41 -5.00 -42.49
N GLY A 616 30.55 -5.53 -42.92
CA GLY A 616 30.70 -6.94 -43.27
C GLY A 616 30.45 -7.86 -42.08
N ILE A 617 30.16 -9.15 -42.34
CA ILE A 617 29.86 -10.14 -41.29
C ILE A 617 31.00 -10.24 -40.27
N ARG A 618 32.26 -10.13 -40.72
CA ARG A 618 33.45 -10.14 -39.84
C ARG A 618 33.51 -8.91 -38.93
N ASP A 619 33.23 -7.73 -39.47
CA ASP A 619 33.23 -6.49 -38.70
C ASP A 619 32.06 -6.43 -37.71
N LYS A 620 30.91 -7.02 -38.05
CA LYS A 620 29.77 -7.17 -37.13
C LYS A 620 30.12 -8.02 -35.92
N ILE A 621 30.81 -9.14 -36.12
CA ILE A 621 31.26 -10.03 -35.04
C ILE A 621 32.32 -9.34 -34.17
N THR A 622 33.26 -8.62 -34.77
CA THR A 622 34.27 -7.85 -34.03
C THR A 622 33.65 -6.72 -33.23
N LEU A 623 32.67 -5.99 -33.81
CA LEU A 623 31.96 -4.91 -33.13
C LEU A 623 31.08 -5.45 -31.99
N SER A 624 30.41 -6.59 -32.18
CA SER A 624 29.60 -7.22 -31.12
C SER A 624 30.47 -7.76 -30.00
N SER A 625 31.59 -8.40 -30.33
CA SER A 625 32.58 -8.89 -29.35
C SER A 625 33.22 -7.71 -28.59
N GLY A 626 33.61 -6.66 -29.30
CA GLY A 626 34.14 -5.43 -28.71
C GLY A 626 33.14 -4.74 -27.79
N ARG A 627 31.87 -4.59 -28.20
CA ARG A 627 30.81 -4.05 -27.33
C ARG A 627 30.55 -4.92 -26.11
N PHE A 628 30.58 -6.24 -26.24
CA PHE A 628 30.41 -7.17 -25.13
C PHE A 628 31.55 -7.04 -24.11
N LEU A 629 32.79 -6.99 -24.61
CA LEU A 629 33.97 -6.82 -23.78
C LEU A 629 34.02 -5.45 -23.09
N LEU A 630 33.67 -4.35 -23.78
CA LEU A 630 33.70 -3.01 -23.19
C LEU A 630 32.47 -2.68 -22.33
N GLY A 631 31.30 -3.23 -22.67
CA GLY A 631 30.03 -2.92 -22.02
C GLY A 631 29.85 -3.58 -20.65
N ASN A 632 30.49 -4.74 -20.42
CA ASN A 632 30.35 -5.47 -19.17
C ASN A 632 31.59 -5.28 -18.26
N LYS A 633 31.38 -4.82 -17.03
CA LYS A 633 32.46 -4.63 -16.03
C LYS A 633 33.20 -5.95 -15.77
N TYR A 634 32.49 -7.07 -15.70
CA TYR A 634 33.09 -8.38 -15.46
C TYR A 634 33.92 -8.90 -16.64
N ALA A 635 33.47 -8.66 -17.87
CA ALA A 635 34.21 -9.05 -19.07
C ALA A 635 35.54 -8.28 -19.19
N ARG A 636 35.56 -6.99 -18.85
CA ARG A 636 36.80 -6.19 -18.78
C ARG A 636 37.78 -6.75 -17.75
N THR A 637 37.30 -7.07 -16.55
CA THR A 637 38.13 -7.66 -15.50
C THR A 637 38.66 -9.04 -15.91
N PHE A 638 37.84 -9.87 -16.53
CA PHE A 638 38.26 -11.18 -17.02
C PHE A 638 39.36 -11.08 -18.09
N VAL A 639 39.20 -10.23 -19.11
CA VAL A 639 40.23 -10.04 -20.16
C VAL A 639 41.53 -9.49 -19.59
N PHE A 640 41.46 -8.59 -18.60
CA PHE A 640 42.64 -8.07 -17.92
C PHE A 640 43.43 -9.19 -17.22
N PHE A 641 42.76 -10.02 -16.40
CA PHE A 641 43.41 -11.15 -15.73
C PHE A 641 43.85 -12.25 -16.70
N TYR A 642 43.08 -12.49 -17.76
CA TYR A 642 43.44 -13.43 -18.82
C TYR A 642 44.73 -12.99 -19.55
N SER A 643 44.85 -11.69 -19.87
CA SER A 643 46.06 -11.13 -20.46
C SER A 643 47.26 -11.29 -19.53
N ILE A 644 47.11 -10.97 -18.23
CA ILE A 644 48.16 -11.16 -17.22
C ILE A 644 48.57 -12.64 -17.12
N GLY A 645 47.60 -13.55 -17.06
CA GLY A 645 47.84 -14.99 -17.02
C GLY A 645 48.58 -15.51 -18.25
N LEU A 646 48.23 -15.01 -19.44
CA LEU A 646 48.91 -15.36 -20.68
C LEU A 646 50.35 -14.83 -20.70
N HIS A 647 50.59 -13.60 -20.23
CA HIS A 647 51.94 -13.06 -20.10
C HIS A 647 52.78 -13.87 -19.10
N LEU A 648 52.22 -14.26 -17.95
CA LEU A 648 52.89 -15.14 -16.99
C LEU A 648 53.21 -16.50 -17.60
N LEU A 649 52.28 -17.09 -18.36
CA LEU A 649 52.49 -18.35 -19.03
C LEU A 649 53.62 -18.26 -20.07
N VAL A 650 53.63 -17.23 -20.91
CA VAL A 650 54.71 -16.99 -21.87
C VAL A 650 56.04 -16.79 -21.16
N PHE A 651 56.08 -16.00 -20.08
CA PHE A 651 57.28 -15.79 -19.27
C PHE A 651 57.78 -17.10 -18.64
N THR A 652 56.90 -17.94 -18.10
CA THR A 652 57.29 -19.24 -17.54
C THR A 652 57.78 -20.22 -18.61
N CYS A 653 57.20 -20.20 -19.81
CA CYS A 653 57.65 -21.00 -20.94
C CYS A 653 59.04 -20.57 -21.42
N LEU A 654 59.25 -19.26 -21.58
CA LEU A 654 60.56 -18.69 -21.94
C LEU A 654 61.60 -18.94 -20.84
N TYR A 655 61.22 -18.81 -19.57
CA TYR A 655 62.08 -19.13 -18.43
C TYR A 655 62.47 -20.61 -18.42
N LYS A 656 61.53 -21.53 -18.64
CA LYS A 656 61.83 -22.97 -18.74
C LYS A 656 62.71 -23.30 -19.94
N MET A 657 62.45 -22.70 -21.11
CA MET A 657 63.32 -22.88 -22.28
C MET A 657 64.73 -22.33 -22.03
N SER A 658 64.84 -21.17 -21.37
CA SER A 658 66.13 -20.60 -20.97
C SER A 658 66.85 -21.49 -19.95
N ALA A 659 66.15 -22.01 -18.94
CA ALA A 659 66.72 -22.92 -17.95
C ALA A 659 67.18 -24.25 -18.57
N LEU A 660 66.38 -24.84 -19.47
CA LEU A 660 66.77 -26.04 -20.21
C LEU A 660 67.96 -25.80 -21.13
N SER A 661 68.03 -24.63 -21.77
CA SER A 661 69.20 -24.21 -22.55
C SER A 661 70.45 -24.05 -21.66
N TYR A 662 70.30 -23.54 -20.44
CA TYR A 662 71.41 -23.39 -19.50
C TYR A 662 71.95 -24.75 -19.02
N LEU A 663 71.05 -25.69 -18.68
CA LEU A 663 71.41 -27.06 -18.29
C LEU A 663 72.06 -27.85 -19.44
N SER A 664 71.64 -27.60 -20.68
CA SER A 664 72.27 -28.17 -21.88
C SER A 664 73.69 -27.66 -22.11
N SER A 665 74.02 -26.43 -21.70
CA SER A 665 75.37 -25.88 -21.86
C SER A 665 76.31 -26.26 -20.71
N THR A 666 75.80 -26.58 -19.51
CA THR A 666 76.63 -27.00 -18.37
C THR A 666 77.00 -28.48 -18.39
N ASN A 667 76.21 -29.35 -19.02
CA ASN A 667 76.54 -30.78 -19.15
C ASN A 667 77.53 -31.10 -20.29
N GLY A 668 78.08 -30.09 -20.98
CA GLY A 668 79.06 -30.24 -22.05
C GLY A 668 80.51 -29.98 -21.65
N HIS A 669 80.77 -29.67 -20.38
CA HIS A 669 82.12 -29.48 -19.83
C HIS A 669 82.24 -30.19 -18.47
N ASP A 670 82.31 -31.51 -18.52
CA ASP A 670 83.06 -32.36 -17.59
C ASP A 670 83.51 -33.63 -18.33
#